data_AF-A0A1M7F7Z6-F1
#
_entry.id   AF-A0A1M7F7Z6-F1
#
_cell.length_a   1.000
_cell.length_b   1.000
_cell.length_c   1.000
_cell.angle_alpha   90.00
_cell.angle_beta   90.00
_cell.angle_gamma   90.00
#
_symmetry.space_group_name_H-M   'P 1'
#
loop_
_entity.id
_entity.type
_entity.pdbx_description
1 polymer ?
#
loop_
_entity_poly.entity_id
_entity_poly.type
_entity_poly.pdbx_seq_one_letter_code
_entity_poly.pdbx_strand_id
1 'polypeptide(L)'
;MGCLRLPSLISDGMILQRNAQVRIWGYDSSGRKITVILLRLLEEKEQVSTTIVNQEGYWEIWIDTKEESTECQLIIRDSEAEEYCIENVCIGDVFICAGQSNMELPMERVKDQYPEEIENVSMPYVRQFKILECCDFHKEKEELLGGNWKEAQVDTIREFSATAYFFGKFLYENSNVPIGLINASYGGSRIQSWMSRDMLANFKKDLDLADTYSDDSFVKHQQNKNEQQMTEWHDDLDKRDIGVKEKWYKNHCYTNEWDKMELPGFFEYTPLKDFIGVVWFKKDLMIPKSMVGKKVNLCLGTIVDSDMVYINGVLIGKTEYQYPPRKYNIPEEVLHEGVNTITIRVKCENGGGRFTPNKEYKIFTGEHHKMEEFIDLTGTWCYRIGAYAGKIPPTDFVNWKPTGLYNGMMAPCHRYAINGVIWYQGEGNTDDPYNYEALGTKMIRGYRERWNHGNFPFYYVQLPNFTIDLDEVNSGWPELREEQERLLKIENTGMVCAIDLGEDNDLHPLNKKEVGERLARLVCAKQYGMNMEYSGPTIEQIDVVSKEKQTEIIITCGHVSKLLIKDRISGKHRPVEDLIDFQVAGDEAVYETVQAKVAGDRIYLQWEREGRPRHLRYCHSNAAKGALLYNEVGLPMAPFARSID
;
A
#
# COMPACT_ATOMS: atom_id res chain seq x y z
N MET A 1 -8.50 4.89 43.43
CA MET A 1 -8.15 4.84 42.00
C MET A 1 -9.34 4.22 41.31
N GLY A 2 -9.80 4.84 40.23
CA GLY A 2 -10.89 4.32 39.43
C GLY A 2 -10.56 2.94 38.84
N CYS A 3 -11.58 2.14 38.61
CA CYS A 3 -11.46 0.79 38.03
C CYS A 3 -12.09 0.71 36.64
N LEU A 4 -12.87 1.73 36.24
CA LEU A 4 -13.47 1.79 34.92
C LEU A 4 -12.39 2.06 33.85
N ARG A 5 -12.28 1.16 32.88
CA ARG A 5 -11.33 1.22 31.78
C ARG A 5 -12.01 0.90 30.46
N LEU A 6 -11.70 1.68 29.43
CA LEU A 6 -12.22 1.51 28.08
C LEU A 6 -11.15 1.02 27.11
N PRO A 7 -11.53 0.30 26.05
CA PRO A 7 -10.65 -0.03 24.93
C PRO A 7 -10.24 1.25 24.17
N SER A 8 -9.06 1.25 23.54
CA SER A 8 -8.57 2.43 22.79
C SER A 8 -9.47 2.82 21.61
N LEU A 9 -10.21 1.88 21.02
CA LEU A 9 -11.18 2.16 19.95
C LEU A 9 -12.37 3.01 20.41
N ILE A 10 -12.69 2.97 21.70
CA ILE A 10 -13.76 3.75 22.32
C ILE A 10 -13.10 4.98 22.97
N SER A 11 -12.87 6.00 22.16
CA SER A 11 -12.18 7.23 22.54
C SER A 11 -12.75 8.42 21.77
N ASP A 12 -12.33 9.63 22.14
CA ASP A 12 -12.76 10.86 21.48
C ASP A 12 -12.53 10.79 19.96
N GLY A 13 -13.47 11.37 19.21
CA GLY A 13 -13.42 11.37 17.75
C GLY A 13 -13.89 10.08 17.07
N MET A 14 -14.31 9.06 17.82
CA MET A 14 -14.76 7.80 17.23
C MET A 14 -15.98 7.94 16.30
N ILE A 15 -16.12 7.00 15.37
CA ILE A 15 -17.28 6.87 14.48
C ILE A 15 -17.95 5.52 14.71
N LEU A 16 -19.20 5.52 15.15
CA LEU A 16 -20.03 4.33 15.32
C LEU A 16 -20.69 3.94 13.98
N GLN A 17 -20.73 2.65 13.66
CA GLN A 17 -21.38 2.16 12.45
C GLN A 17 -22.89 2.43 12.49
N ARG A 18 -23.43 3.16 11.51
CA ARG A 18 -24.86 3.41 11.36
C ARG A 18 -25.63 2.18 10.88
N ASN A 19 -26.95 2.24 10.95
CA ASN A 19 -27.88 1.16 10.56
C ASN A 19 -27.54 -0.18 11.23
N ALA A 20 -26.94 -0.13 12.42
CA ALA A 20 -26.48 -1.31 13.14
C ALA A 20 -26.81 -1.24 14.62
N GLN A 21 -26.72 -2.41 15.25
CA GLN A 21 -26.59 -2.52 16.68
C GLN A 21 -25.09 -2.60 16.99
N VAL A 22 -24.55 -1.62 17.71
CA VAL A 22 -23.11 -1.51 17.98
C VAL A 22 -22.80 -1.84 19.43
N ARG A 23 -21.66 -2.50 19.64
CA ARG A 23 -21.19 -2.91 20.96
C ARG A 23 -20.35 -1.80 21.58
N ILE A 24 -20.66 -1.45 22.81
CA ILE A 24 -19.81 -0.66 23.70
C ILE A 24 -19.37 -1.58 24.82
N TRP A 25 -18.08 -1.58 25.15
CA TRP A 25 -17.52 -2.49 26.15
C TRP A 25 -16.41 -1.84 26.95
N GLY A 26 -16.05 -2.48 28.05
CA GLY A 26 -14.95 -2.06 28.89
C GLY A 26 -14.76 -3.01 30.06
N TYR A 27 -14.02 -2.52 31.05
CA TYR A 27 -13.67 -3.26 32.26
C TYR A 27 -13.94 -2.39 33.47
N ASP A 28 -14.35 -3.03 34.57
CA ASP A 28 -14.52 -2.40 35.88
C ASP A 28 -14.59 -3.50 36.97
N SER A 29 -14.87 -3.15 38.22
CA SER A 29 -15.04 -4.12 39.31
C SER A 29 -16.34 -4.92 39.14
N SER A 30 -16.25 -6.24 39.31
CA SER A 30 -17.39 -7.17 39.24
C SER A 30 -18.59 -6.70 40.07
N GLY A 31 -19.80 -6.84 39.51
CA GLY A 31 -21.06 -6.51 40.16
C GLY A 31 -21.44 -5.03 40.12
N ARG A 32 -20.56 -4.14 39.64
CA ARG A 32 -20.91 -2.73 39.40
C ARG A 32 -21.94 -2.61 38.28
N LYS A 33 -22.81 -1.61 38.40
CA LYS A 33 -23.73 -1.24 37.32
C LYS A 33 -23.06 -0.21 36.43
N ILE A 34 -23.03 -0.47 35.13
CA ILE A 34 -22.57 0.49 34.12
C ILE A 34 -23.78 1.08 33.43
N THR A 35 -23.77 2.40 33.23
CA THR A 35 -24.75 3.15 32.43
C THR A 35 -24.04 3.76 31.25
N VAL A 36 -24.54 3.50 30.04
CA VAL A 36 -24.06 4.08 28.79
C VAL A 36 -25.16 4.96 28.22
N ILE A 37 -24.83 6.22 27.94
CA ILE A 37 -25.74 7.23 27.40
C ILE A 37 -25.17 7.72 26.07
N LEU A 38 -25.88 7.45 24.98
CA LEU A 38 -25.61 8.05 23.68
C LEU A 38 -26.49 9.30 23.52
N LEU A 39 -25.86 10.47 23.51
CA LEU A 39 -26.51 11.75 23.25
C LEU A 39 -26.32 12.11 21.78
N ARG A 40 -27.42 12.36 21.07
CA ARG A 40 -27.44 12.92 19.71
C ARG A 40 -27.80 14.40 19.83
N LEU A 41 -26.78 15.26 19.75
CA LEU A 41 -26.86 16.64 20.24
C LEU A 41 -27.74 17.52 19.34
N LEU A 42 -27.65 17.37 18.02
CA LEU A 42 -28.46 18.14 17.06
C LEU A 42 -29.95 17.72 17.08
N GLU A 43 -30.19 16.44 17.36
CA GLU A 43 -31.51 15.84 17.35
C GLU A 43 -32.20 15.93 18.72
N GLU A 44 -31.49 16.40 19.76
CA GLU A 44 -31.94 16.44 21.16
C GLU A 44 -32.48 15.08 21.65
N LYS A 45 -31.84 13.98 21.21
CA LYS A 45 -32.22 12.62 21.58
C LYS A 45 -31.17 11.98 22.48
N GLU A 46 -31.64 11.23 23.47
CA GLU A 46 -30.79 10.37 24.30
C GLU A 46 -31.21 8.91 24.21
N GLN A 47 -30.23 8.01 24.23
CA GLN A 47 -30.44 6.59 24.44
C GLN A 47 -29.65 6.16 25.68
N VAL A 48 -30.36 5.72 26.71
CA VAL A 48 -29.78 5.23 27.96
C VAL A 48 -29.88 3.72 28.01
N SER A 49 -28.75 3.05 28.26
CA SER A 49 -28.68 1.61 28.38
C SER A 49 -27.85 1.24 29.63
N THR A 50 -28.19 0.16 30.32
CA THR A 50 -27.45 -0.27 31.52
C THR A 50 -27.09 -1.75 31.49
N THR A 51 -25.92 -2.09 32.02
CA THR A 51 -25.43 -3.47 32.16
C THR A 51 -24.77 -3.66 33.52
N ILE A 52 -24.37 -4.90 33.85
CA ILE A 52 -23.65 -5.25 35.07
C ILE A 52 -22.31 -5.86 34.69
N VAL A 53 -21.26 -5.44 35.37
CA VAL A 53 -19.92 -6.00 35.21
C VAL A 53 -19.91 -7.45 35.67
N ASN A 54 -19.45 -8.35 34.80
CA ASN A 54 -19.39 -9.77 35.09
C ASN A 54 -18.29 -10.09 36.12
N GLN A 55 -18.19 -11.37 36.51
CA GLN A 55 -17.22 -11.82 37.52
C GLN A 55 -15.75 -11.66 37.11
N GLU A 56 -15.48 -11.56 35.80
CA GLU A 56 -14.14 -11.38 35.23
C GLU A 56 -13.76 -9.89 35.12
N GLY A 57 -14.65 -8.98 35.55
CA GLY A 57 -14.43 -7.54 35.47
C GLY A 57 -14.73 -6.96 34.08
N TYR A 58 -15.38 -7.70 33.19
CA TYR A 58 -15.77 -7.28 31.85
C TYR A 58 -17.24 -6.87 31.79
N TRP A 59 -17.54 -5.86 31.00
CA TRP A 59 -18.91 -5.47 30.70
C TRP A 59 -19.07 -5.13 29.22
N GLU A 60 -20.27 -5.35 28.71
CA GLU A 60 -20.67 -4.94 27.38
C GLU A 60 -22.14 -4.53 27.36
N ILE A 61 -22.46 -3.72 26.36
CA ILE A 61 -23.82 -3.33 26.05
C ILE A 61 -23.96 -3.06 24.56
N TRP A 62 -25.17 -3.29 24.05
CA TRP A 62 -25.52 -3.08 22.66
C TRP A 62 -26.40 -1.84 22.56
N ILE A 63 -26.02 -0.88 21.70
CA ILE A 63 -26.77 0.36 21.45
C ILE A 63 -27.20 0.43 19.99
N ASP A 64 -28.34 1.07 19.73
CA ASP A 64 -28.92 1.16 18.39
C ASP A 64 -28.45 2.45 17.71
N THR A 65 -27.93 2.34 16.50
CA THR A 65 -27.38 3.48 15.75
C THR A 65 -28.05 3.61 14.39
N LYS A 66 -29.37 3.77 14.39
CA LYS A 66 -30.20 3.66 13.17
C LYS A 66 -29.85 4.70 12.10
N GLU A 67 -29.76 5.98 12.47
CA GLU A 67 -29.50 7.08 11.55
C GLU A 67 -28.09 7.63 11.75
N GLU A 68 -27.45 8.13 10.68
CA GLU A 68 -26.21 8.91 10.78
C GLU A 68 -26.39 10.15 11.66
N SER A 69 -25.28 10.62 12.24
CA SER A 69 -25.23 11.85 13.03
C SER A 69 -23.80 12.36 13.07
N THR A 70 -23.64 13.67 13.00
CA THR A 70 -22.33 14.34 12.99
C THR A 70 -21.89 14.81 14.38
N GLU A 71 -22.81 14.85 15.35
CA GLU A 71 -22.57 15.46 16.65
C GLU A 71 -23.23 14.64 17.77
N CYS A 72 -22.47 13.69 18.28
CA CYS A 72 -22.86 12.85 19.41
C CYS A 72 -21.85 12.95 20.57
N GLN A 73 -22.31 12.55 21.75
CA GLN A 73 -21.48 12.26 22.91
C GLN A 73 -21.83 10.87 23.45
N LEU A 74 -20.82 10.15 23.92
CA LEU A 74 -21.01 8.86 24.59
C LEU A 74 -20.54 8.97 26.04
N ILE A 75 -21.48 8.97 26.98
CA ILE A 75 -21.19 9.05 28.41
C ILE A 75 -21.28 7.65 29.01
N ILE A 76 -20.22 7.23 29.69
CA ILE A 76 -20.13 5.92 30.34
C ILE A 76 -19.83 6.14 31.81
N ARG A 77 -20.76 5.72 32.68
CA ARG A 77 -20.68 5.93 34.14
C ARG A 77 -20.86 4.63 34.90
N ASP A 78 -20.04 4.41 35.93
CA ASP A 78 -20.22 3.32 36.88
C ASP A 78 -21.14 3.70 38.07
N SER A 79 -21.46 2.74 38.93
CA SER A 79 -22.30 2.99 40.11
C SER A 79 -21.60 3.76 41.24
N GLU A 80 -20.29 3.99 41.14
CA GLU A 80 -19.46 4.73 42.11
C GLU A 80 -19.13 6.16 41.63
N ALA A 81 -19.81 6.61 40.57
CA ALA A 81 -19.66 7.93 39.96
C ALA A 81 -18.31 8.19 39.27
N GLU A 82 -17.58 7.15 38.86
CA GLU A 82 -16.54 7.26 37.83
C GLU A 82 -17.21 7.40 36.45
N GLU A 83 -16.75 8.36 35.65
CA GLU A 83 -17.37 8.72 34.37
C GLU A 83 -16.32 8.99 33.29
N TYR A 84 -16.57 8.48 32.09
CA TYR A 84 -15.95 8.92 30.85
C TYR A 84 -17.00 9.64 30.01
N CYS A 85 -16.69 10.85 29.58
CA CYS A 85 -17.41 11.55 28.52
C CYS A 85 -16.55 11.46 27.26
N ILE A 86 -16.98 10.66 26.30
CA ILE A 86 -16.32 10.54 25.00
C ILE A 86 -16.95 11.59 24.09
N GLU A 87 -16.11 12.53 23.68
CA GLU A 87 -16.53 13.69 22.93
C GLU A 87 -16.37 13.48 21.43
N ASN A 88 -17.07 14.33 20.66
CA ASN A 88 -16.96 14.38 19.21
C ASN A 88 -17.24 13.01 18.57
N VAL A 89 -18.30 12.33 18.97
CA VAL A 89 -18.69 11.03 18.37
C VAL A 89 -19.52 11.29 17.12
N CYS A 90 -19.28 10.55 16.05
CA CYS A 90 -20.19 10.50 14.90
C CYS A 90 -20.84 9.12 14.75
N ILE A 91 -21.93 9.07 14.01
CA ILE A 91 -22.58 7.83 13.56
C ILE A 91 -22.54 7.84 12.03
N GLY A 92 -21.89 6.85 11.42
CA GLY A 92 -21.57 6.83 9.99
C GLY A 92 -21.10 5.45 9.52
N ASP A 93 -20.38 5.37 8.41
CA ASP A 93 -19.90 4.09 7.86
C ASP A 93 -18.44 3.83 8.26
N VAL A 94 -18.17 2.65 8.82
CA VAL A 94 -16.85 2.28 9.38
C VAL A 94 -16.23 1.16 8.57
N PHE A 95 -14.99 1.33 8.13
CA PHE A 95 -14.26 0.36 7.32
C PHE A 95 -12.95 -0.05 7.99
N ILE A 96 -12.64 -1.35 7.92
CA ILE A 96 -11.29 -1.86 8.19
C ILE A 96 -10.46 -1.65 6.92
N CYS A 97 -9.35 -0.94 7.06
CA CYS A 97 -8.38 -0.70 6.00
C CYS A 97 -7.13 -1.52 6.30
N ALA A 98 -6.96 -2.65 5.62
CA ALA A 98 -5.94 -3.64 5.98
C ALA A 98 -5.03 -4.05 4.82
N GLY A 99 -3.87 -4.59 5.17
CA GLY A 99 -2.89 -5.10 4.21
C GLY A 99 -1.47 -4.65 4.52
N GLN A 100 -0.68 -4.41 3.48
CA GLN A 100 0.75 -4.12 3.61
C GLN A 100 1.10 -2.67 3.23
N SER A 101 2.33 -2.44 2.75
CA SER A 101 2.91 -1.13 2.50
C SER A 101 2.05 -0.22 1.60
N ASN A 102 1.35 -0.75 0.60
CA ASN A 102 0.48 0.04 -0.27
C ASN A 102 -0.85 0.47 0.38
N MET A 103 -1.34 -0.27 1.40
CA MET A 103 -2.40 0.21 2.30
C MET A 103 -1.84 1.19 3.32
N GLU A 104 -0.62 0.95 3.82
CA GLU A 104 0.00 1.77 4.88
C GLU A 104 0.46 3.15 4.39
N LEU A 105 0.85 3.26 3.12
CA LEU A 105 1.57 4.40 2.56
C LEU A 105 0.92 5.75 2.96
N PRO A 106 1.63 6.59 3.74
CA PRO A 106 1.03 7.78 4.31
C PRO A 106 0.86 8.91 3.27
N MET A 107 -0.05 9.84 3.51
CA MET A 107 -0.23 11.05 2.71
C MET A 107 1.06 11.87 2.58
N GLU A 108 1.94 11.83 3.60
CA GLU A 108 3.28 12.43 3.53
C GLU A 108 4.10 11.93 2.32
N ARG A 109 3.95 10.65 1.94
CA ARG A 109 4.66 10.07 0.78
C ARG A 109 4.14 10.55 -0.56
N VAL A 110 2.89 11.02 -0.62
CA VAL A 110 2.24 11.53 -1.84
C VAL A 110 2.01 13.05 -1.83
N LYS A 111 2.57 13.77 -0.84
CA LYS A 111 2.36 15.22 -0.68
C LYS A 111 2.67 16.05 -1.91
N ASP A 112 3.69 15.64 -2.67
CA ASP A 112 4.12 16.37 -3.87
C ASP A 112 3.17 16.13 -5.04
N GLN A 113 2.50 14.98 -5.07
CA GLN A 113 1.47 14.63 -6.05
C GLN A 113 0.14 15.33 -5.74
N TYR A 114 -0.18 15.50 -4.45
CA TYR A 114 -1.44 16.08 -3.98
C TYR A 114 -1.21 17.22 -2.97
N PRO A 115 -0.54 18.31 -3.37
CA PRO A 115 -0.17 19.39 -2.45
C PRO A 115 -1.39 20.08 -1.82
N GLU A 116 -2.47 20.24 -2.58
CA GLU A 116 -3.70 20.88 -2.09
C GLU A 116 -4.36 20.09 -0.95
N GLU A 117 -4.28 18.76 -0.98
CA GLU A 117 -4.82 17.88 0.08
C GLU A 117 -4.00 18.00 1.37
N ILE A 118 -2.73 18.41 1.28
CA ILE A 118 -1.87 18.60 2.46
C ILE A 118 -2.03 20.01 3.02
N GLU A 119 -2.15 21.01 2.16
CA GLU A 119 -2.18 22.42 2.55
C GLU A 119 -3.55 22.87 3.05
N ASN A 120 -4.64 22.33 2.50
CA ASN A 120 -5.98 22.92 2.65
C ASN A 120 -7.07 21.95 3.17
N VAL A 121 -6.72 20.73 3.56
CA VAL A 121 -7.72 19.74 3.98
C VAL A 121 -8.48 20.18 5.23
N SER A 122 -9.80 20.08 5.16
CA SER A 122 -10.71 20.18 6.29
C SER A 122 -11.86 19.21 6.06
N MET A 123 -11.72 18.00 6.60
CA MET A 123 -12.68 16.90 6.46
C MET A 123 -12.92 16.27 7.84
N PRO A 124 -13.57 16.99 8.78
CA PRO A 124 -13.71 16.53 10.17
C PRO A 124 -14.48 15.22 10.30
N TYR A 125 -15.32 14.88 9.31
CA TYR A 125 -16.13 13.68 9.28
C TYR A 125 -15.48 12.50 8.55
N VAL A 126 -14.24 12.64 8.07
CA VAL A 126 -13.41 11.53 7.61
C VAL A 126 -12.32 11.32 8.65
N ARG A 127 -12.37 10.19 9.35
CA ARG A 127 -11.52 9.95 10.52
C ARG A 127 -10.78 8.63 10.41
N GLN A 128 -9.51 8.63 10.82
CA GLN A 128 -8.69 7.43 10.86
C GLN A 128 -8.32 7.06 12.29
N PHE A 129 -8.43 5.78 12.61
CA PHE A 129 -7.77 5.15 13.76
C PHE A 129 -6.62 4.28 13.23
N LYS A 130 -5.36 4.75 13.32
CA LYS A 130 -4.20 3.91 12.98
C LYS A 130 -3.85 3.05 14.19
N ILE A 131 -3.93 1.74 14.00
CA ILE A 131 -3.55 0.75 15.01
C ILE A 131 -2.02 0.78 15.17
N LEU A 132 -1.55 0.84 16.42
CA LEU A 132 -0.14 0.64 16.71
C LEU A 132 0.26 -0.80 16.39
N GLU A 133 1.36 -0.93 15.66
CA GLU A 133 1.87 -2.21 15.17
C GLU A 133 2.20 -3.14 16.34
N CYS A 134 1.60 -4.33 16.32
CA CYS A 134 1.83 -5.34 17.35
C CYS A 134 1.66 -6.73 16.77
N CYS A 135 2.58 -7.63 17.10
CA CYS A 135 2.55 -9.01 16.69
C CYS A 135 2.47 -9.91 17.93
N ASP A 136 1.58 -10.89 17.94
CA ASP A 136 1.45 -11.87 19.03
C ASP A 136 1.27 -13.29 18.45
N PHE A 137 2.20 -14.19 18.71
CA PHE A 137 2.16 -15.56 18.18
C PHE A 137 1.46 -16.57 19.11
N HIS A 138 1.09 -16.16 20.33
CA HIS A 138 0.50 -17.04 21.34
C HIS A 138 -1.01 -17.11 21.21
N LYS A 139 -1.66 -15.95 21.14
CA LYS A 139 -3.12 -15.86 21.12
C LYS A 139 -3.64 -14.56 20.55
N GLU A 140 -4.88 -14.59 20.11
CA GLU A 140 -5.68 -13.40 19.80
C GLU A 140 -5.69 -12.46 21.01
N LYS A 141 -5.29 -11.20 20.80
CA LYS A 141 -5.40 -10.16 21.82
C LYS A 141 -6.85 -9.74 21.97
N GLU A 142 -7.24 -9.41 23.19
CA GLU A 142 -8.56 -8.84 23.47
C GLU A 142 -8.60 -7.33 23.24
N GLU A 143 -7.45 -6.66 23.33
CA GLU A 143 -7.28 -5.21 23.26
C GLU A 143 -6.11 -4.85 22.36
N LEU A 144 -6.25 -3.72 21.64
CA LEU A 144 -5.18 -3.17 20.83
C LEU A 144 -4.06 -2.61 21.72
N LEU A 145 -2.81 -2.69 21.24
CA LEU A 145 -1.67 -2.06 21.90
C LEU A 145 -1.87 -0.54 22.06
N GLY A 146 -2.53 0.08 21.08
CA GLY A 146 -2.92 1.49 21.11
C GLY A 146 -3.31 2.01 19.74
N GLY A 147 -3.47 3.32 19.66
CA GLY A 147 -4.00 4.06 18.51
C GLY A 147 -4.96 5.13 18.99
N ASN A 148 -5.25 6.12 18.16
CA ASN A 148 -6.22 7.17 18.47
C ASN A 148 -6.96 7.57 17.19
N TRP A 149 -8.21 8.00 17.32
CA TRP A 149 -8.96 8.61 16.24
C TRP A 149 -8.40 9.99 15.90
N LYS A 150 -8.19 10.25 14.62
CA LYS A 150 -7.78 11.55 14.09
C LYS A 150 -8.75 11.97 13.00
N GLU A 151 -9.15 13.23 13.01
CA GLU A 151 -9.85 13.86 11.88
C GLU A 151 -8.88 14.13 10.73
N ALA A 152 -9.36 14.20 9.50
CA ALA A 152 -8.56 14.65 8.37
C ALA A 152 -8.48 16.19 8.35
N GLN A 153 -7.40 16.71 8.93
CA GLN A 153 -7.10 18.14 9.12
C GLN A 153 -5.63 18.40 8.72
N VAL A 154 -5.25 19.67 8.52
CA VAL A 154 -3.90 20.04 8.03
C VAL A 154 -2.76 19.49 8.91
N ASP A 155 -2.96 19.40 10.22
CA ASP A 155 -1.98 18.92 11.19
C ASP A 155 -1.90 17.39 11.29
N THR A 156 -2.95 16.66 10.91
CA THR A 156 -3.06 15.20 11.05
C THR A 156 -2.97 14.44 9.73
N ILE A 157 -3.34 15.06 8.60
CA ILE A 157 -3.53 14.38 7.31
C ILE A 157 -2.29 13.63 6.85
N ARG A 158 -1.09 14.15 7.15
CA ARG A 158 0.19 13.57 6.72
C ARG A 158 0.38 12.12 7.20
N GLU A 159 -0.24 11.74 8.31
CA GLU A 159 -0.18 10.40 8.90
C GLU A 159 -1.29 9.45 8.40
N PHE A 160 -2.25 9.94 7.62
CA PHE A 160 -3.30 9.09 7.06
C PHE A 160 -2.71 8.18 5.99
N SER A 161 -3.21 6.94 5.92
CA SER A 161 -3.04 6.14 4.71
C SER A 161 -3.64 6.92 3.53
N ALA A 162 -2.84 7.13 2.48
CA ALA A 162 -3.30 7.86 1.31
C ALA A 162 -4.46 7.12 0.62
N THR A 163 -4.35 5.80 0.47
CA THR A 163 -5.43 4.97 -0.11
C THR A 163 -6.71 5.08 0.72
N ALA A 164 -6.62 4.92 2.05
CA ALA A 164 -7.79 4.96 2.93
C ALA A 164 -8.41 6.37 3.00
N TYR A 165 -7.58 7.43 3.04
CA TYR A 165 -8.05 8.81 3.02
C TYR A 165 -8.85 9.11 1.76
N PHE A 166 -8.30 8.85 0.57
CA PHE A 166 -9.02 9.14 -0.68
C PHE A 166 -10.28 8.29 -0.84
N PHE A 167 -10.26 7.04 -0.35
CA PHE A 167 -11.46 6.22 -0.23
C PHE A 167 -12.52 6.90 0.66
N GLY A 168 -12.18 7.28 1.89
CA GLY A 168 -13.11 7.90 2.82
C GLY A 168 -13.61 9.27 2.37
N LYS A 169 -12.72 10.09 1.79
CA LYS A 169 -13.06 11.38 1.19
C LYS A 169 -14.11 11.20 0.09
N PHE A 170 -13.87 10.29 -0.86
CA PHE A 170 -14.81 10.06 -1.96
C PHE A 170 -16.18 9.59 -1.45
N LEU A 171 -16.21 8.69 -0.47
CA LEU A 171 -17.47 8.25 0.15
C LEU A 171 -18.20 9.40 0.83
N TYR A 172 -17.49 10.20 1.62
CA TYR A 172 -18.08 11.35 2.31
C TYR A 172 -18.66 12.36 1.30
N GLU A 173 -17.91 12.72 0.26
CA GLU A 173 -18.35 13.68 -0.77
C GLU A 173 -19.58 13.21 -1.55
N ASN A 174 -19.77 11.89 -1.71
CA ASN A 174 -20.90 11.33 -2.44
C ASN A 174 -22.11 10.96 -1.57
N SER A 175 -21.92 10.80 -0.25
CA SER A 175 -22.99 10.35 0.67
C SER A 175 -23.36 11.34 1.76
N ASN A 176 -22.47 12.30 2.10
CA ASN A 176 -22.53 13.16 3.29
C ASN A 176 -22.60 12.40 4.63
N VAL A 177 -22.15 11.15 4.66
CA VAL A 177 -22.18 10.29 5.84
C VAL A 177 -20.77 10.23 6.44
N PRO A 178 -20.58 10.46 7.76
CA PRO A 178 -19.27 10.33 8.40
C PRO A 178 -18.59 9.00 8.09
N ILE A 179 -17.29 8.99 7.83
CA ILE A 179 -16.53 7.80 7.44
C ILE A 179 -15.41 7.52 8.44
N GLY A 180 -15.48 6.36 9.10
CA GLY A 180 -14.46 5.85 10.01
C GLY A 180 -13.54 4.86 9.32
N LEU A 181 -12.23 5.07 9.44
CA LEU A 181 -11.19 4.25 8.81
C LEU A 181 -10.30 3.62 9.89
N ILE A 182 -10.54 2.36 10.23
CA ILE A 182 -9.69 1.62 11.16
C ILE A 182 -8.54 1.00 10.35
N ASN A 183 -7.35 1.57 10.49
CA ASN A 183 -6.18 1.22 9.68
C ASN A 183 -5.32 0.15 10.38
N ALA A 184 -5.43 -1.08 9.87
CA ALA A 184 -4.70 -2.27 10.29
C ALA A 184 -3.71 -2.70 9.19
N SER A 185 -2.63 -1.94 9.01
CA SER A 185 -1.64 -2.18 7.95
C SER A 185 -0.22 -2.31 8.49
N TYR A 186 0.59 -3.15 7.82
CA TYR A 186 2.01 -3.37 8.13
C TYR A 186 2.83 -3.74 6.89
N GLY A 187 3.84 -2.94 6.56
CA GLY A 187 4.74 -3.12 5.41
C GLY A 187 5.37 -4.52 5.29
N GLY A 188 5.35 -5.07 4.06
CA GLY A 188 5.96 -6.37 3.73
C GLY A 188 5.24 -7.61 4.28
N SER A 189 4.13 -7.43 5.01
CA SER A 189 3.36 -8.55 5.54
C SER A 189 2.77 -9.44 4.44
N ARG A 190 2.65 -10.74 4.75
CA ARG A 190 2.02 -11.74 3.88
C ARG A 190 0.60 -12.01 4.35
N ILE A 191 -0.28 -12.51 3.46
CA ILE A 191 -1.69 -12.78 3.82
C ILE A 191 -1.83 -13.67 5.06
N GLN A 192 -0.98 -14.69 5.21
CA GLN A 192 -1.02 -15.61 6.34
C GLN A 192 -0.66 -14.95 7.69
N SER A 193 0.03 -13.81 7.70
CA SER A 193 0.24 -13.02 8.93
C SER A 193 -1.07 -12.46 9.48
N TRP A 194 -2.07 -12.29 8.60
CA TRP A 194 -3.39 -11.72 8.87
C TRP A 194 -4.48 -12.79 9.01
N MET A 195 -4.11 -14.06 9.18
CA MET A 195 -5.05 -15.18 9.34
C MET A 195 -4.89 -15.83 10.71
N SER A 196 -6.00 -16.25 11.31
CA SER A 196 -5.96 -17.08 12.53
C SER A 196 -5.42 -18.48 12.25
N ARG A 197 -5.08 -19.22 13.30
CA ARG A 197 -4.65 -20.61 13.18
C ARG A 197 -5.72 -21.52 12.56
N ASP A 198 -7.00 -21.31 12.87
CA ASP A 198 -8.11 -22.07 12.29
C ASP A 198 -8.33 -21.74 10.81
N MET A 199 -8.14 -20.48 10.39
CA MET A 199 -8.14 -20.12 8.96
C MET A 199 -6.99 -20.81 8.22
N LEU A 200 -5.87 -21.06 8.90
CA LEU A 200 -4.70 -21.75 8.39
C LEU A 200 -4.74 -23.29 8.56
N ALA A 201 -5.84 -23.89 9.00
CA ALA A 201 -5.91 -25.32 9.34
C ALA A 201 -5.41 -26.30 8.24
N ASN A 202 -5.54 -25.93 6.97
CA ASN A 202 -5.10 -26.75 5.83
C ASN A 202 -3.71 -26.37 5.28
N PHE A 203 -3.01 -25.43 5.92
CA PHE A 203 -1.74 -24.88 5.49
C PHE A 203 -0.65 -25.28 6.49
N LYS A 204 -0.30 -26.57 6.49
CA LYS A 204 0.61 -27.14 7.49
C LYS A 204 1.94 -26.40 7.60
N LYS A 205 2.53 -25.98 6.47
CA LYS A 205 3.79 -25.22 6.46
C LYS A 205 3.69 -23.90 7.25
N ASP A 206 2.57 -23.19 7.10
CA ASP A 206 2.33 -21.94 7.82
C ASP A 206 2.05 -22.19 9.31
N LEU A 207 1.36 -23.28 9.66
CA LEU A 207 1.14 -23.67 11.06
C LEU A 207 2.44 -24.12 11.76
N ASP A 208 3.26 -24.95 11.11
CA ASP A 208 4.56 -25.37 11.63
C ASP A 208 5.48 -24.15 11.86
N LEU A 209 5.41 -23.16 10.96
CA LEU A 209 6.10 -21.89 11.12
C LEU A 209 5.52 -21.09 12.29
N ALA A 210 4.19 -20.95 12.40
CA ALA A 210 3.55 -20.27 13.53
C ALA A 210 3.90 -20.92 14.87
N ASP A 211 3.99 -22.26 14.94
CA ASP A 211 4.44 -22.99 16.13
C ASP A 211 5.85 -22.63 16.53
N THR A 212 6.75 -22.53 15.55
CA THR A 212 8.14 -22.12 15.81
C THR A 212 8.21 -20.71 16.41
N TYR A 213 7.42 -19.76 15.90
CA TYR A 213 7.42 -18.37 16.39
C TYR A 213 6.56 -18.17 17.64
N SER A 214 5.83 -19.19 18.11
CA SER A 214 5.17 -19.17 19.41
C SER A 214 6.14 -19.36 20.58
N ASP A 215 7.40 -19.71 20.33
CA ASP A 215 8.46 -19.74 21.35
C ASP A 215 9.13 -18.35 21.49
N ASP A 216 8.83 -17.66 22.59
CA ASP A 216 9.41 -16.33 22.91
C ASP A 216 10.94 -16.33 22.93
N SER A 217 11.56 -17.45 23.35
CA SER A 217 13.01 -17.56 23.40
C SER A 217 13.60 -17.64 21.99
N PHE A 218 12.93 -18.35 21.08
CA PHE A 218 13.28 -18.40 19.67
C PHE A 218 13.12 -17.02 19.01
N VAL A 219 11.97 -16.36 19.21
CA VAL A 219 11.71 -15.02 18.66
C VAL A 219 12.76 -14.02 19.14
N LYS A 220 13.01 -13.96 20.45
CA LYS A 220 14.02 -13.06 21.04
C LYS A 220 15.42 -13.37 20.53
N HIS A 221 15.78 -14.65 20.40
CA HIS A 221 17.06 -15.05 19.81
C HIS A 221 17.20 -14.55 18.37
N GLN A 222 16.15 -14.70 17.55
CA GLN A 222 16.17 -14.32 16.15
C GLN A 222 16.20 -12.80 15.96
N GLN A 223 15.48 -12.04 16.80
CA GLN A 223 15.56 -10.56 16.82
C GLN A 223 16.97 -10.08 17.19
N ASN A 224 17.54 -10.61 18.28
CA ASN A 224 18.91 -10.28 18.69
C ASN A 224 19.93 -10.65 17.61
N LYS A 225 19.74 -11.81 16.95
CA LYS A 225 20.60 -12.25 15.85
C LYS A 225 20.51 -11.31 14.66
N ASN A 226 19.30 -10.88 14.25
CA ASN A 226 19.12 -9.91 13.17
C ASN A 226 19.85 -8.59 13.50
N GLU A 227 19.60 -8.02 14.70
CA GLU A 227 20.20 -6.76 15.13
C GLU A 227 21.73 -6.85 15.19
N GLN A 228 22.26 -7.93 15.79
CA GLN A 228 23.70 -8.17 15.88
C GLN A 228 24.33 -8.29 14.48
N GLN A 229 23.76 -9.11 13.60
CA GLN A 229 24.31 -9.35 12.26
C GLN A 229 24.30 -8.09 11.40
N MET A 230 23.21 -7.31 11.44
CA MET A 230 23.13 -6.03 10.73
C MET A 230 24.15 -5.03 11.28
N THR A 231 24.22 -4.88 12.61
CA THR A 231 25.16 -3.96 13.26
C THR A 231 26.61 -4.31 12.97
N GLU A 232 26.99 -5.58 13.13
CA GLU A 232 28.35 -6.06 12.86
C GLU A 232 28.76 -5.83 11.40
N TRP A 233 27.85 -6.11 10.45
CA TRP A 233 28.11 -5.90 9.03
C TRP A 233 28.29 -4.42 8.68
N HIS A 234 27.39 -3.55 9.16
CA HIS A 234 27.49 -2.10 8.90
C HIS A 234 28.69 -1.46 9.59
N ASP A 235 29.00 -1.84 10.83
CA ASP A 235 30.14 -1.33 11.58
C ASP A 235 31.47 -1.74 10.94
N ASP A 236 31.60 -2.99 10.51
CA ASP A 236 32.78 -3.46 9.78
C ASP A 236 32.95 -2.70 8.46
N LEU A 237 31.85 -2.52 7.71
CA LEU A 237 31.86 -1.77 6.45
C LEU A 237 32.29 -0.31 6.66
N ASP A 238 31.72 0.37 7.66
CA ASP A 238 32.05 1.77 7.99
C ASP A 238 33.50 1.92 8.49
N LYS A 239 34.04 0.94 9.23
CA LYS A 239 35.47 0.90 9.64
C LYS A 239 36.42 0.71 8.46
N ARG A 240 36.00 -0.01 7.42
CA ARG A 240 36.84 -0.28 6.23
C ARG A 240 36.74 0.84 5.19
N ASP A 241 35.69 1.64 5.22
CA ASP A 241 35.47 2.75 4.28
C ASP A 241 36.57 3.83 4.35
N ILE A 242 37.44 3.84 3.33
CA ILE A 242 38.53 4.82 3.21
C ILE A 242 37.99 6.25 3.01
N GLY A 243 36.80 6.40 2.42
CA GLY A 243 36.19 7.71 2.19
C GLY A 243 35.74 8.41 3.47
N VAL A 244 35.35 7.64 4.50
CA VAL A 244 35.12 8.18 5.84
C VAL A 244 36.44 8.63 6.48
N LYS A 245 37.49 7.80 6.40
CA LYS A 245 38.82 8.10 6.97
C LYS A 245 39.45 9.34 6.34
N GLU A 246 39.39 9.44 5.02
CA GLU A 246 39.92 10.56 4.24
C GLU A 246 38.94 11.75 4.13
N LYS A 247 37.73 11.60 4.67
CA LYS A 247 36.70 12.65 4.72
C LYS A 247 36.28 13.16 3.34
N TRP A 248 36.02 12.25 2.40
CA TRP A 248 35.64 12.58 1.01
C TRP A 248 34.37 13.41 0.87
N TYR A 249 33.52 13.46 1.90
CA TYR A 249 32.37 14.36 2.00
C TYR A 249 32.76 15.85 1.97
N LYS A 250 34.01 16.23 2.26
CA LYS A 250 34.47 17.63 2.23
C LYS A 250 34.79 18.14 0.82
N ASN A 251 34.79 19.46 0.64
CA ASN A 251 34.85 20.15 -0.67
C ASN A 251 36.16 19.96 -1.45
N HIS A 252 37.23 19.52 -0.79
CA HIS A 252 38.58 19.53 -1.35
C HIS A 252 39.21 18.13 -1.40
N CYS A 253 38.60 17.21 -2.16
CA CYS A 253 39.28 16.00 -2.61
C CYS A 253 39.37 16.04 -4.12
N TYR A 254 40.59 16.01 -4.67
CA TYR A 254 40.83 15.99 -6.11
C TYR A 254 40.08 14.81 -6.75
N THR A 255 39.08 15.10 -7.57
CA THR A 255 38.30 14.09 -8.32
C THR A 255 38.97 13.67 -9.62
N ASN A 256 40.13 14.25 -9.97
CA ASN A 256 40.88 13.92 -11.18
C ASN A 256 41.33 12.44 -11.23
N GLU A 257 41.39 11.78 -10.06
CA GLU A 257 41.74 10.35 -9.91
C GLU A 257 40.50 9.46 -9.73
N TRP A 258 39.29 10.02 -9.73
CA TRP A 258 38.05 9.26 -9.57
C TRP A 258 37.53 8.83 -10.94
N ASP A 259 36.99 7.61 -11.00
CA ASP A 259 36.36 7.10 -12.21
C ASP A 259 35.05 7.86 -12.50
N LYS A 260 34.52 7.71 -13.72
CA LYS A 260 33.30 8.41 -14.15
C LYS A 260 32.18 7.42 -14.45
N MET A 261 30.95 7.83 -14.14
CA MET A 261 29.74 7.07 -14.40
C MET A 261 28.58 8.00 -14.78
N GLU A 262 27.71 7.55 -15.67
CA GLU A 262 26.45 8.24 -15.96
C GLU A 262 25.38 7.83 -14.95
N LEU A 263 24.76 8.80 -14.30
CA LEU A 263 23.65 8.60 -13.36
C LEU A 263 22.43 9.45 -13.76
N PRO A 264 21.19 8.97 -13.53
CA PRO A 264 20.83 7.67 -12.94
C PRO A 264 21.09 6.48 -13.87
N GLY A 265 21.23 5.29 -13.28
CA GLY A 265 21.58 4.07 -14.00
C GLY A 265 21.77 2.86 -13.08
N PHE A 266 21.78 1.67 -13.68
CA PHE A 266 22.08 0.42 -12.98
C PHE A 266 23.58 0.15 -12.97
N PHE A 267 24.11 -0.30 -11.84
CA PHE A 267 25.52 -0.67 -11.73
C PHE A 267 25.83 -1.94 -12.54
N GLU A 268 24.83 -2.78 -12.82
CA GLU A 268 24.91 -3.97 -13.68
C GLU A 268 25.58 -3.70 -15.04
N TYR A 269 25.38 -2.51 -15.60
CA TYR A 269 25.93 -2.11 -16.90
C TYR A 269 27.23 -1.28 -16.79
N THR A 270 27.91 -1.35 -15.64
CA THR A 270 29.10 -0.56 -15.31
C THR A 270 30.19 -1.45 -14.69
N PRO A 271 31.40 -0.93 -14.43
CA PRO A 271 32.40 -1.66 -13.66
C PRO A 271 31.98 -2.03 -12.22
N LEU A 272 30.87 -1.47 -11.71
CA LEU A 272 30.28 -1.81 -10.40
C LEU A 272 29.25 -2.95 -10.49
N LYS A 273 29.23 -3.72 -11.57
CA LYS A 273 28.40 -4.91 -11.68
C LYS A 273 28.62 -5.84 -10.46
N ASP A 274 27.53 -6.30 -9.86
CA ASP A 274 27.51 -7.14 -8.65
C ASP A 274 28.23 -6.54 -7.43
N PHE A 275 28.50 -5.23 -7.42
CA PHE A 275 29.23 -4.57 -6.35
C PHE A 275 28.47 -4.60 -5.03
N ILE A 276 29.20 -4.97 -3.97
CA ILE A 276 28.73 -4.94 -2.57
C ILE A 276 29.78 -4.19 -1.75
N GLY A 277 29.34 -3.21 -0.97
CA GLY A 277 30.21 -2.34 -0.20
C GLY A 277 29.76 -0.88 -0.23
N VAL A 278 30.71 0.05 -0.20
CA VAL A 278 30.47 1.50 -0.25
C VAL A 278 31.11 2.10 -1.49
N VAL A 279 30.32 2.88 -2.23
CA VAL A 279 30.79 3.74 -3.30
C VAL A 279 30.40 5.19 -3.00
N TRP A 280 31.34 6.10 -3.23
CA TRP A 280 31.16 7.54 -3.10
C TRP A 280 31.01 8.15 -4.48
N PHE A 281 30.01 9.00 -4.66
CA PHE A 281 29.78 9.79 -5.86
C PHE A 281 29.96 11.27 -5.57
N LYS A 282 30.50 12.03 -6.53
CA LYS A 282 30.74 13.46 -6.39
C LYS A 282 30.45 14.18 -7.70
N LYS A 283 29.81 15.35 -7.60
CA LYS A 283 29.52 16.23 -8.72
C LYS A 283 29.60 17.69 -8.29
N ASP A 284 30.21 18.50 -9.14
CA ASP A 284 30.24 19.94 -8.97
C ASP A 284 29.00 20.56 -9.62
N LEU A 285 28.45 21.54 -8.95
CA LEU A 285 27.21 22.23 -9.27
C LEU A 285 27.51 23.71 -9.38
N MET A 286 27.08 24.33 -10.47
CA MET A 286 27.14 25.78 -10.62
C MET A 286 25.86 26.38 -10.04
N ILE A 287 25.94 26.94 -8.82
CA ILE A 287 24.80 27.54 -8.14
C ILE A 287 24.72 29.03 -8.52
N PRO A 288 23.62 29.49 -9.13
CA PRO A 288 23.42 30.89 -9.45
C PRO A 288 23.10 31.69 -8.19
N LYS A 289 23.42 32.98 -8.21
CA LYS A 289 23.13 33.90 -7.10
C LYS A 289 21.65 33.92 -6.71
N SER A 290 20.74 33.65 -7.64
CA SER A 290 19.29 33.60 -7.43
C SER A 290 18.83 32.50 -6.46
N MET A 291 19.61 31.44 -6.27
CA MET A 291 19.29 30.34 -5.35
C MET A 291 19.88 30.51 -3.94
N VAL A 292 20.89 31.38 -3.79
CA VAL A 292 21.60 31.56 -2.52
C VAL A 292 20.71 32.28 -1.50
N GLY A 293 20.65 31.76 -0.27
CA GLY A 293 19.81 32.33 0.80
C GLY A 293 18.31 32.10 0.59
N LYS A 294 17.91 31.20 -0.30
CA LYS A 294 16.51 30.75 -0.45
C LYS A 294 16.33 29.36 0.16
N LYS A 295 15.07 29.02 0.46
CA LYS A 295 14.65 27.62 0.68
C LYS A 295 14.89 26.81 -0.58
N VAL A 296 15.83 25.87 -0.50
CA VAL A 296 16.25 25.01 -1.61
C VAL A 296 16.01 23.55 -1.22
N ASN A 297 15.50 22.76 -2.15
CA ASN A 297 15.18 21.35 -1.96
C ASN A 297 16.02 20.47 -2.89
N LEU A 298 16.29 19.26 -2.46
CA LEU A 298 17.03 18.24 -3.17
C LEU A 298 16.14 17.02 -3.44
N CYS A 299 16.12 16.55 -4.68
CA CYS A 299 15.50 15.29 -5.09
C CYS A 299 16.53 14.39 -5.79
N LEU A 300 16.63 13.13 -5.38
CA LEU A 300 17.58 12.14 -5.93
C LEU A 300 16.92 10.78 -6.21
N GLY A 301 15.67 10.79 -6.69
CA GLY A 301 14.93 9.57 -7.03
C GLY A 301 15.00 8.52 -5.91
N THR A 302 15.15 7.25 -6.28
CA THR A 302 15.51 6.17 -5.34
C THR A 302 16.92 5.64 -5.65
N ILE A 303 17.60 5.13 -4.64
CA ILE A 303 18.98 4.65 -4.65
C ILE A 303 19.02 3.30 -3.94
N VAL A 304 19.80 2.34 -4.45
CA VAL A 304 19.94 1.00 -3.87
C VAL A 304 21.34 0.84 -3.24
N ASP A 305 21.47 0.50 -1.96
CA ASP A 305 20.40 0.22 -0.96
C ASP A 305 20.11 1.42 -0.07
N SER A 306 21.15 2.05 0.48
CA SER A 306 21.04 3.20 1.38
C SER A 306 22.07 4.29 1.07
N ASP A 307 21.80 5.53 1.49
CA ASP A 307 22.62 6.68 1.18
C ASP A 307 22.74 7.72 2.29
N MET A 308 23.84 8.46 2.23
CA MET A 308 24.04 9.73 2.94
C MET A 308 24.46 10.79 1.92
N VAL A 309 23.80 11.94 1.95
CA VAL A 309 24.06 13.04 1.01
C VAL A 309 24.65 14.24 1.72
N TYR A 310 25.75 14.73 1.19
CA TYR A 310 26.45 15.92 1.67
C TYR A 310 26.48 16.98 0.58
N ILE A 311 26.32 18.24 0.96
CA ILE A 311 26.61 19.38 0.11
C ILE A 311 27.59 20.26 0.86
N ASN A 312 28.68 20.61 0.19
CA ASN A 312 29.74 21.41 0.76
C ASN A 312 30.27 20.90 2.13
N GLY A 313 30.32 19.58 2.32
CA GLY A 313 30.74 18.95 3.57
C GLY A 313 29.69 18.88 4.68
N VAL A 314 28.51 19.45 4.47
CA VAL A 314 27.38 19.41 5.40
C VAL A 314 26.46 18.26 5.03
N LEU A 315 26.10 17.42 6.01
CA LEU A 315 25.12 16.35 5.82
C LEU A 315 23.73 16.96 5.61
N ILE A 316 23.13 16.69 4.45
CA ILE A 316 21.81 17.17 4.06
C ILE A 316 20.72 16.17 4.41
N GLY A 317 21.02 14.88 4.25
CA GLY A 317 20.04 13.84 4.52
C GLY A 317 20.61 12.44 4.43
N LYS A 318 19.85 11.47 4.95
CA LYS A 318 20.14 10.05 4.83
C LYS A 318 18.84 9.27 4.61
N THR A 319 18.92 8.17 3.88
CA THR A 319 17.84 7.19 3.71
C THR A 319 18.43 5.80 3.86
N GLU A 320 17.79 4.96 4.68
CA GLU A 320 18.37 3.69 5.16
C GLU A 320 17.95 2.46 4.35
N TYR A 321 17.09 2.60 3.34
CA TYR A 321 16.71 1.50 2.44
C TYR A 321 16.25 1.99 1.06
N GLN A 322 16.02 1.07 0.13
CA GLN A 322 15.93 1.42 -1.29
C GLN A 322 14.66 2.17 -1.73
N TYR A 323 13.50 1.95 -1.10
CA TYR A 323 12.22 2.40 -1.68
C TYR A 323 11.80 3.87 -1.43
N PRO A 324 12.27 4.62 -0.42
CA PRO A 324 11.90 6.02 -0.28
C PRO A 324 12.57 6.90 -1.33
N PRO A 325 11.83 7.83 -1.95
CA PRO A 325 12.46 8.86 -2.73
C PRO A 325 13.30 9.76 -1.82
N ARG A 326 14.49 10.13 -2.28
CA ARG A 326 15.43 10.98 -1.53
C ARG A 326 15.00 12.41 -1.72
N LYS A 327 14.32 12.96 -0.70
CA LYS A 327 13.78 14.32 -0.68
C LYS A 327 14.26 15.02 0.59
N TYR A 328 15.10 16.04 0.44
CA TYR A 328 15.73 16.73 1.56
C TYR A 328 15.67 18.25 1.39
N ASN A 329 15.50 18.97 2.49
CA ASN A 329 15.66 20.42 2.52
C ASN A 329 17.14 20.75 2.68
N ILE A 330 17.67 21.64 1.84
CA ILE A 330 19.04 22.16 1.96
C ILE A 330 18.99 23.42 2.82
N PRO A 331 19.73 23.50 3.95
CA PRO A 331 19.81 24.71 4.75
C PRO A 331 20.34 25.90 3.94
N GLU A 332 19.78 27.09 4.16
CA GLU A 332 20.02 28.30 3.34
C GLU A 332 21.50 28.73 3.32
N GLU A 333 22.23 28.41 4.39
CA GLU A 333 23.64 28.73 4.59
C GLU A 333 24.61 27.76 3.90
N VAL A 334 24.12 26.61 3.40
CA VAL A 334 25.00 25.58 2.81
C VAL A 334 25.45 25.97 1.41
N LEU A 335 24.57 26.58 0.62
CA LEU A 335 24.84 26.94 -0.76
C LEU A 335 25.47 28.33 -0.85
N HIS A 336 26.45 28.48 -1.74
CA HIS A 336 27.02 29.77 -2.08
C HIS A 336 27.02 29.99 -3.59
N GLU A 337 27.15 31.24 -4.04
CA GLU A 337 27.26 31.53 -5.47
C GLU A 337 28.53 30.85 -6.02
N GLY A 338 28.44 30.26 -7.21
CA GLY A 338 29.57 29.57 -7.82
C GLY A 338 29.54 28.06 -7.68
N VAL A 339 30.73 27.46 -7.67
CA VAL A 339 30.92 26.01 -7.62
C VAL A 339 30.62 25.48 -6.22
N ASN A 340 29.64 24.61 -6.12
CA ASN A 340 29.31 23.85 -4.91
C ASN A 340 29.50 22.36 -5.22
N THR A 341 29.78 21.55 -4.21
CA THR A 341 29.98 20.11 -4.45
C THR A 341 28.96 19.28 -3.69
N ILE A 342 28.24 18.44 -4.42
CA ILE A 342 27.38 17.39 -3.86
C ILE A 342 28.18 16.08 -3.80
N THR A 343 28.11 15.40 -2.66
CA THR A 343 28.75 14.10 -2.43
C THR A 343 27.70 13.12 -1.90
N ILE A 344 27.60 11.94 -2.51
CA ILE A 344 26.65 10.90 -2.11
C ILE A 344 27.46 9.66 -1.73
N ARG A 345 27.29 9.20 -0.49
CA ARG A 345 27.82 7.93 -0.03
C ARG A 345 26.73 6.88 -0.16
N VAL A 346 26.93 5.86 -0.98
CA VAL A 346 25.95 4.78 -1.20
C VAL A 346 26.49 3.47 -0.64
N LYS A 347 25.68 2.79 0.18
CA LYS A 347 25.90 1.41 0.64
C LYS A 347 25.08 0.47 -0.25
N CYS A 348 25.74 -0.53 -0.84
CA CYS A 348 25.11 -1.62 -1.57
C CYS A 348 25.31 -2.91 -0.78
N GLU A 349 24.23 -3.58 -0.41
CA GLU A 349 24.20 -4.65 0.59
C GLU A 349 24.10 -6.04 -0.05
N ASN A 350 23.40 -6.16 -1.18
CA ASN A 350 23.06 -7.44 -1.81
C ASN A 350 23.61 -7.62 -3.24
N GLY A 351 24.20 -6.58 -3.81
CA GLY A 351 24.47 -6.46 -5.24
C GLY A 351 23.31 -5.75 -5.94
N GLY A 352 23.47 -5.38 -7.23
CA GLY A 352 22.40 -4.71 -7.98
C GLY A 352 22.19 -3.23 -7.64
N GLY A 353 23.23 -2.56 -7.13
CA GLY A 353 23.19 -1.13 -6.85
C GLY A 353 22.73 -0.30 -8.05
N ARG A 354 22.01 0.78 -7.79
CA ARG A 354 21.49 1.68 -8.82
C ARG A 354 21.09 3.03 -8.26
N PHE A 355 21.04 4.00 -9.17
CA PHE A 355 20.21 5.19 -9.05
C PHE A 355 19.05 4.96 -10.02
N THR A 356 17.83 4.83 -9.52
CA THR A 356 16.68 4.38 -10.32
C THR A 356 16.38 5.30 -11.51
N PRO A 357 16.50 4.81 -12.76
CA PRO A 357 16.21 5.62 -13.95
C PRO A 357 14.75 6.10 -13.98
N ASN A 358 14.51 7.17 -14.74
CA ASN A 358 13.18 7.81 -14.92
C ASN A 358 12.56 8.40 -13.64
N LYS A 359 13.34 8.55 -12.57
CA LYS A 359 12.98 9.36 -11.40
C LYS A 359 13.63 10.75 -11.50
N GLU A 360 13.19 11.68 -10.66
CA GLU A 360 13.72 13.05 -10.65
C GLU A 360 15.06 13.15 -9.90
N TYR A 361 16.03 13.83 -10.51
CA TYR A 361 17.34 14.12 -9.93
C TYR A 361 17.63 15.61 -10.10
N LYS A 362 17.32 16.43 -9.09
CA LYS A 362 17.38 17.89 -9.20
C LYS A 362 17.58 18.59 -7.85
N ILE A 363 18.14 19.80 -7.90
CA ILE A 363 18.04 20.79 -6.83
C ILE A 363 17.12 21.92 -7.32
N PHE A 364 16.26 22.44 -6.45
CA PHE A 364 15.30 23.46 -6.86
C PHE A 364 14.86 24.40 -5.74
N THR A 365 14.44 25.61 -6.10
CA THR A 365 13.85 26.60 -5.18
C THR A 365 12.33 26.59 -5.23
N GLY A 366 11.70 26.94 -4.11
CA GLY A 366 10.23 26.89 -3.96
C GLY A 366 9.73 25.51 -3.54
N GLU A 367 8.42 25.28 -3.64
CA GLU A 367 7.82 23.96 -3.36
C GLU A 367 7.90 23.05 -4.59
N HIS A 368 7.83 21.72 -4.41
CA HIS A 368 7.98 20.74 -5.50
C HIS A 368 7.03 21.01 -6.68
N HIS A 369 5.78 21.36 -6.36
CA HIS A 369 4.72 21.67 -7.34
C HIS A 369 4.68 23.14 -7.79
N LYS A 370 5.51 24.02 -7.21
CA LYS A 370 5.61 25.47 -7.50
C LYS A 370 7.07 25.88 -7.63
N MET A 371 7.81 25.09 -8.41
CA MET A 371 9.24 25.26 -8.60
C MET A 371 9.55 26.55 -9.35
N GLU A 372 10.44 27.38 -8.81
CA GLU A 372 10.84 28.66 -9.45
C GLU A 372 12.03 28.49 -10.39
N GLU A 373 13.05 27.74 -9.93
CA GLU A 373 14.31 27.52 -10.63
C GLU A 373 14.84 26.13 -10.24
N PHE A 374 15.53 25.43 -11.15
CA PHE A 374 16.11 24.12 -10.87
C PHE A 374 17.43 23.86 -11.58
N ILE A 375 18.22 22.95 -11.01
CA ILE A 375 19.46 22.41 -11.57
C ILE A 375 19.28 20.91 -11.69
N ASP A 376 19.47 20.39 -12.91
CA ASP A 376 19.47 18.96 -13.19
C ASP A 376 20.74 18.29 -12.66
N LEU A 377 20.57 17.17 -11.96
CA LEU A 377 21.66 16.38 -11.40
C LEU A 377 22.01 15.15 -12.25
N THR A 378 21.27 14.85 -13.32
CA THR A 378 21.57 13.74 -14.24
C THR A 378 22.85 13.97 -15.03
N GLY A 379 23.41 12.88 -15.60
CA GLY A 379 24.62 12.87 -16.41
C GLY A 379 25.84 12.35 -15.67
N THR A 380 27.02 12.84 -16.03
CA THR A 380 28.28 12.32 -15.49
C THR A 380 28.50 12.69 -14.02
N TRP A 381 28.89 11.69 -13.22
CA TRP A 381 29.38 11.82 -11.85
C TRP A 381 30.76 11.19 -11.73
N CYS A 382 31.61 11.75 -10.88
CA CYS A 382 32.84 11.08 -10.46
C CYS A 382 32.49 10.09 -9.33
N TYR A 383 33.09 8.90 -9.33
CA TYR A 383 32.89 7.92 -8.27
C TYR A 383 34.20 7.27 -7.81
N ARG A 384 34.20 6.79 -6.57
CA ARG A 384 35.31 6.01 -6.00
C ARG A 384 34.81 5.02 -4.95
N ILE A 385 35.37 3.82 -4.97
CA ILE A 385 35.03 2.77 -3.99
C ILE A 385 35.67 3.10 -2.64
N GLY A 386 34.84 3.18 -1.61
CA GLY A 386 35.27 3.38 -0.22
C GLY A 386 35.64 2.08 0.48
N ALA A 387 34.85 1.02 0.24
CA ALA A 387 35.11 -0.32 0.76
C ALA A 387 34.34 -1.37 -0.03
N TYR A 388 34.84 -2.61 -0.03
CA TYR A 388 34.13 -3.80 -0.51
C TYR A 388 33.52 -4.55 0.68
N ALA A 389 32.47 -5.33 0.49
CA ALA A 389 31.95 -6.25 1.51
C ALA A 389 31.41 -7.55 0.88
N GLY A 390 31.19 -8.56 1.72
CA GLY A 390 30.31 -9.67 1.37
C GLY A 390 28.84 -9.26 1.52
N LYS A 391 27.91 -10.07 1.00
CA LYS A 391 26.47 -9.84 1.13
C LYS A 391 26.08 -9.66 2.60
N ILE A 392 25.16 -8.74 2.87
CA ILE A 392 24.57 -8.63 4.20
C ILE A 392 23.86 -9.96 4.55
N PRO A 393 23.93 -10.43 5.79
CA PRO A 393 23.15 -11.58 6.22
C PRO A 393 21.65 -11.32 6.01
N PRO A 394 20.86 -12.33 5.59
CA PRO A 394 19.43 -12.16 5.41
C PRO A 394 18.74 -11.88 6.74
N THR A 395 17.86 -10.88 6.76
CA THR A 395 17.04 -10.55 7.93
C THR A 395 15.83 -11.45 8.00
N ASP A 396 15.60 -12.05 9.16
CA ASP A 396 14.36 -12.75 9.41
C ASP A 396 13.27 -11.80 9.95
N PHE A 397 12.35 -11.39 9.08
CA PHE A 397 11.27 -10.48 9.46
C PHE A 397 10.19 -11.19 10.29
N VAL A 398 10.34 -11.13 11.61
CA VAL A 398 9.42 -11.75 12.58
C VAL A 398 7.96 -11.34 12.34
N ASN A 399 7.69 -10.06 12.07
CA ASN A 399 6.31 -9.58 11.88
C ASN A 399 5.64 -10.09 10.59
N TRP A 400 6.39 -10.74 9.69
CA TRP A 400 5.84 -11.34 8.46
C TRP A 400 5.44 -12.81 8.64
N LYS A 401 5.58 -13.36 9.86
CA LYS A 401 5.24 -14.76 10.12
C LYS A 401 3.74 -14.93 10.30
N PRO A 402 3.22 -16.16 10.10
CA PRO A 402 1.78 -16.40 10.10
C PRO A 402 1.15 -16.08 11.47
N THR A 403 -0.13 -15.74 11.48
CA THR A 403 -0.97 -15.49 12.69
C THR A 403 -0.63 -14.24 13.51
N GLY A 404 0.62 -13.80 13.54
CA GLY A 404 1.09 -12.78 14.48
C GLY A 404 0.37 -11.42 14.39
N LEU A 405 0.22 -10.87 13.19
CA LEU A 405 -0.45 -9.58 12.97
C LEU A 405 -1.96 -9.70 13.15
N TYR A 406 -2.57 -10.81 12.75
CA TYR A 406 -3.98 -11.08 13.02
C TYR A 406 -4.26 -11.01 14.52
N ASN A 407 -3.48 -11.74 15.31
CA ASN A 407 -3.66 -11.79 16.76
C ASN A 407 -3.50 -10.44 17.43
N GLY A 408 -2.49 -9.65 17.03
CA GLY A 408 -2.16 -8.38 17.65
C GLY A 408 -2.96 -7.18 17.15
N MET A 409 -3.37 -7.17 15.88
CA MET A 409 -3.94 -5.99 15.21
C MET A 409 -5.35 -6.21 14.66
N MET A 410 -5.72 -7.42 14.22
CA MET A 410 -7.04 -7.66 13.61
C MET A 410 -8.06 -8.20 14.62
N ALA A 411 -7.68 -9.21 15.41
CA ALA A 411 -8.57 -9.88 16.33
C ALA A 411 -9.24 -8.94 17.36
N PRO A 412 -8.54 -7.92 17.92
CA PRO A 412 -9.19 -6.95 18.80
C PRO A 412 -10.28 -6.11 18.12
N CYS A 413 -10.28 -5.99 16.79
CA CYS A 413 -11.24 -5.17 16.04
C CYS A 413 -12.61 -5.85 15.86
N HIS A 414 -12.72 -7.17 16.06
CA HIS A 414 -13.96 -7.93 15.79
C HIS A 414 -15.16 -7.48 16.63
N ARG A 415 -14.92 -6.74 17.73
CA ARG A 415 -15.98 -6.19 18.58
C ARG A 415 -16.55 -4.87 18.06
N TYR A 416 -15.84 -4.20 17.15
CA TYR A 416 -16.27 -2.95 16.54
C TYR A 416 -17.14 -3.27 15.32
N ALA A 417 -18.34 -2.67 15.26
CA ALA A 417 -19.23 -2.84 14.11
C ALA A 417 -18.67 -2.11 12.88
N ILE A 418 -18.76 -2.74 11.71
CA ILE A 418 -18.17 -2.25 10.45
C ILE A 418 -19.14 -2.40 9.29
N ASN A 419 -18.98 -1.55 8.27
CA ASN A 419 -19.67 -1.62 6.99
C ASN A 419 -18.92 -2.50 5.96
N GLY A 420 -17.63 -2.81 6.18
CA GLY A 420 -16.86 -3.67 5.29
C GLY A 420 -15.34 -3.59 5.50
N VAL A 421 -14.62 -4.31 4.66
CA VAL A 421 -13.15 -4.37 4.66
C VAL A 421 -12.62 -3.95 3.29
N ILE A 422 -11.61 -3.08 3.29
CA ILE A 422 -10.76 -2.83 2.12
C ILE A 422 -9.36 -3.40 2.35
N TRP A 423 -8.84 -4.11 1.36
CA TRP A 423 -7.62 -4.91 1.46
C TRP A 423 -6.63 -4.57 0.34
N TYR A 424 -5.41 -4.17 0.69
CA TYR A 424 -4.35 -3.92 -0.30
C TYR A 424 -3.08 -4.66 0.10
N GLN A 425 -2.93 -5.86 -0.47
CA GLN A 425 -1.80 -6.74 -0.26
C GLN A 425 -1.65 -7.72 -1.41
N GLY A 426 -0.41 -8.14 -1.66
CA GLY A 426 -0.10 -9.27 -2.53
C GLY A 426 1.40 -9.43 -2.76
N GLU A 427 2.16 -8.34 -2.72
CA GLU A 427 3.58 -8.30 -3.09
C GLU A 427 4.42 -9.23 -2.21
N GLY A 428 4.04 -9.44 -0.94
CA GLY A 428 4.70 -10.38 -0.05
C GLY A 428 4.47 -11.87 -0.37
N ASN A 429 3.57 -12.19 -1.29
CA ASN A 429 3.16 -13.55 -1.66
C ASN A 429 3.52 -13.93 -3.11
N THR A 430 4.24 -13.07 -3.84
CA THR A 430 4.61 -13.35 -5.24
C THR A 430 5.63 -14.47 -5.38
N ASP A 431 6.32 -14.85 -4.31
CA ASP A 431 7.21 -16.02 -4.27
C ASP A 431 6.46 -17.37 -4.29
N ASP A 432 5.18 -17.38 -3.91
CA ASP A 432 4.30 -18.55 -3.94
C ASP A 432 2.84 -18.13 -4.25
N PRO A 433 2.57 -17.67 -5.48
CA PRO A 433 1.30 -17.02 -5.80
C PRO A 433 0.10 -17.96 -5.79
N TYR A 434 0.29 -19.24 -6.17
CA TYR A 434 -0.78 -20.20 -6.40
C TYR A 434 -1.57 -20.62 -5.15
N ASN A 435 -1.08 -20.28 -3.95
CA ASN A 435 -1.82 -20.50 -2.71
C ASN A 435 -2.73 -19.32 -2.33
N TYR A 436 -2.67 -18.20 -3.07
CA TYR A 436 -3.33 -16.96 -2.68
C TYR A 436 -4.86 -17.02 -2.76
N GLU A 437 -5.47 -17.62 -3.81
CA GLU A 437 -6.94 -17.81 -3.86
C GLU A 437 -7.43 -18.59 -2.63
N ALA A 438 -6.73 -19.66 -2.26
CA ALA A 438 -7.11 -20.53 -1.15
C ALA A 438 -6.97 -19.82 0.21
N LEU A 439 -5.85 -19.11 0.43
CA LEU A 439 -5.63 -18.30 1.64
C LEU A 439 -6.65 -17.17 1.74
N GLY A 440 -6.85 -16.40 0.67
CA GLY A 440 -7.82 -15.30 0.62
C GLY A 440 -9.26 -15.78 0.87
N THR A 441 -9.66 -16.92 0.30
CA THR A 441 -10.97 -17.52 0.56
C THR A 441 -11.17 -17.84 2.04
N LYS A 442 -10.16 -18.41 2.69
CA LYS A 442 -10.20 -18.75 4.12
C LYS A 442 -10.21 -17.50 5.01
N MET A 443 -9.41 -16.50 4.66
CA MET A 443 -9.38 -15.22 5.38
C MET A 443 -10.72 -14.50 5.33
N ILE A 444 -11.30 -14.33 4.12
CA ILE A 444 -12.57 -13.61 3.94
C ILE A 444 -13.71 -14.29 4.71
N ARG A 445 -13.82 -15.62 4.61
CA ARG A 445 -14.84 -16.39 5.36
C ARG A 445 -14.61 -16.31 6.86
N GLY A 446 -13.36 -16.49 7.30
CA GLY A 446 -13.00 -16.39 8.71
C GLY A 446 -13.31 -15.02 9.30
N TYR A 447 -13.04 -13.93 8.58
CA TYR A 447 -13.37 -12.58 9.05
C TYR A 447 -14.89 -12.42 9.17
N ARG A 448 -15.66 -12.86 8.17
CA ARG A 448 -17.13 -12.83 8.21
C ARG A 448 -17.69 -13.63 9.40
N GLU A 449 -17.13 -14.79 9.69
CA GLU A 449 -17.48 -15.62 10.85
C GLU A 449 -17.17 -14.90 12.18
N ARG A 450 -15.99 -14.27 12.30
CA ARG A 450 -15.53 -13.63 13.54
C ARG A 450 -16.30 -12.36 13.89
N TRP A 451 -16.65 -11.54 12.89
CA TRP A 451 -17.52 -10.38 13.10
C TRP A 451 -18.99 -10.76 13.31
N ASN A 452 -19.38 -11.97 12.89
CA ASN A 452 -20.76 -12.46 12.95
C ASN A 452 -21.78 -11.43 12.38
N HIS A 453 -21.36 -10.69 11.35
CA HIS A 453 -22.14 -9.61 10.72
C HIS A 453 -22.47 -9.97 9.26
N GLY A 454 -22.83 -11.23 9.04
CA GLY A 454 -23.26 -11.74 7.74
C GLY A 454 -22.20 -11.62 6.64
N ASN A 455 -22.66 -11.42 5.43
CA ASN A 455 -21.84 -11.41 4.22
C ASN A 455 -21.34 -10.00 3.88
N PHE A 456 -20.68 -9.31 4.83
CA PHE A 456 -20.25 -7.93 4.60
C PHE A 456 -19.28 -7.80 3.40
N PRO A 457 -19.24 -6.64 2.73
CA PRO A 457 -18.38 -6.38 1.58
C PRO A 457 -16.89 -6.52 1.90
N PHE A 458 -16.17 -7.23 1.03
CA PHE A 458 -14.71 -7.36 1.10
C PHE A 458 -14.09 -6.95 -0.23
N TYR A 459 -13.50 -5.76 -0.29
CA TYR A 459 -12.95 -5.18 -1.51
C TYR A 459 -11.43 -5.13 -1.47
N TYR A 460 -10.78 -5.46 -2.58
CA TYR A 460 -9.34 -5.54 -2.63
C TYR A 460 -8.75 -4.95 -3.90
N VAL A 461 -7.46 -4.64 -3.85
CA VAL A 461 -6.73 -4.05 -4.97
C VAL A 461 -5.83 -5.09 -5.61
N GLN A 462 -5.97 -5.28 -6.92
CA GLN A 462 -5.08 -6.12 -7.72
C GLN A 462 -3.68 -5.49 -7.79
N LEU A 463 -2.61 -6.28 -7.82
CA LEU A 463 -1.26 -5.74 -7.93
C LEU A 463 -1.10 -4.80 -9.15
N PRO A 464 -0.36 -3.69 -9.00
CA PRO A 464 -0.10 -2.75 -10.08
C PRO A 464 0.94 -3.30 -11.08
N ASN A 465 1.31 -2.51 -12.08
CA ASN A 465 2.52 -2.78 -12.86
C ASN A 465 3.75 -2.65 -11.97
N PHE A 466 4.68 -3.60 -12.04
CA PHE A 466 5.99 -3.50 -11.41
C PHE A 466 6.97 -4.44 -12.09
N THR A 467 8.19 -3.99 -12.42
CA THR A 467 9.17 -4.85 -13.09
C THR A 467 10.62 -4.62 -12.67
N ILE A 468 10.99 -3.46 -12.11
CA ILE A 468 12.40 -3.09 -11.94
C ILE A 468 13.19 -3.99 -10.98
N ASP A 469 12.54 -4.58 -9.98
CA ASP A 469 13.14 -5.48 -8.99
C ASP A 469 12.69 -6.94 -9.15
N LEU A 470 12.08 -7.27 -10.29
CA LEU A 470 11.52 -8.59 -10.55
C LEU A 470 12.26 -9.30 -11.67
N ASP A 471 12.35 -10.62 -11.56
CA ASP A 471 12.68 -11.49 -12.69
C ASP A 471 11.57 -11.39 -13.74
N GLU A 472 11.92 -11.25 -15.03
CA GLU A 472 10.92 -11.11 -16.10
C GLU A 472 10.06 -12.38 -16.29
N VAL A 473 10.56 -13.55 -15.89
CA VAL A 473 9.94 -14.86 -16.17
C VAL A 473 9.34 -15.49 -14.93
N ASN A 474 10.03 -15.42 -13.78
CA ASN A 474 9.70 -16.18 -12.58
C ASN A 474 9.33 -15.32 -11.36
N SER A 475 8.78 -14.11 -11.59
CA SER A 475 8.42 -13.20 -10.50
C SER A 475 7.19 -13.64 -9.70
N GLY A 476 6.32 -14.48 -10.27
CA GLY A 476 4.99 -14.80 -9.74
C GLY A 476 4.00 -13.62 -9.74
N TRP A 477 4.38 -12.46 -10.27
CA TRP A 477 3.58 -11.24 -10.27
C TRP A 477 2.31 -11.32 -11.14
N PRO A 478 2.36 -11.80 -12.41
CA PRO A 478 1.15 -11.97 -13.19
C PRO A 478 0.27 -13.11 -12.65
N GLU A 479 0.85 -14.19 -12.14
CA GLU A 479 0.12 -15.30 -11.53
C GLU A 479 -0.64 -14.84 -10.29
N LEU A 480 -0.02 -14.01 -9.42
CA LEU A 480 -0.72 -13.50 -8.24
C LEU A 480 -1.94 -12.64 -8.62
N ARG A 481 -1.85 -11.86 -9.70
CA ARG A 481 -3.01 -11.06 -10.18
C ARG A 481 -4.16 -11.93 -10.63
N GLU A 482 -3.89 -13.09 -11.22
CA GLU A 482 -4.92 -14.09 -11.52
C GLU A 482 -5.55 -14.64 -10.23
N GLU A 483 -4.72 -14.98 -9.25
CA GLU A 483 -5.19 -15.53 -7.98
C GLU A 483 -6.03 -14.51 -7.19
N GLN A 484 -5.68 -13.22 -7.26
CA GLN A 484 -6.51 -12.12 -6.77
C GLN A 484 -7.85 -12.06 -7.53
N GLU A 485 -7.83 -12.13 -8.85
CA GLU A 485 -9.06 -12.12 -9.67
C GLU A 485 -10.00 -13.29 -9.31
N ARG A 486 -9.46 -14.49 -9.04
CA ARG A 486 -10.26 -15.66 -8.67
C ARG A 486 -11.04 -15.48 -7.37
N LEU A 487 -10.63 -14.58 -6.48
CA LEU A 487 -11.39 -14.24 -5.28
C LEU A 487 -12.76 -13.60 -5.61
N LEU A 488 -12.96 -13.05 -6.82
CA LEU A 488 -14.26 -12.54 -7.29
C LEU A 488 -15.37 -13.60 -7.31
N LYS A 489 -15.02 -14.90 -7.28
CA LYS A 489 -16.00 -15.99 -7.14
C LYS A 489 -16.70 -15.99 -5.77
N ILE A 490 -16.14 -15.30 -4.78
CA ILE A 490 -16.72 -15.19 -3.44
C ILE A 490 -17.76 -14.07 -3.46
N GLU A 491 -18.96 -14.36 -2.95
CA GLU A 491 -20.04 -13.39 -2.88
C GLU A 491 -19.65 -12.13 -2.07
N ASN A 492 -20.21 -10.98 -2.45
CA ASN A 492 -19.94 -9.66 -1.86
C ASN A 492 -18.44 -9.31 -1.81
N THR A 493 -17.71 -9.69 -2.86
CA THR A 493 -16.35 -9.21 -3.10
C THR A 493 -16.29 -8.29 -4.32
N GLY A 494 -15.15 -7.62 -4.47
CA GLY A 494 -14.89 -6.68 -5.54
C GLY A 494 -13.39 -6.42 -5.64
N MET A 495 -12.90 -6.28 -6.86
CA MET A 495 -11.49 -6.07 -7.15
C MET A 495 -11.32 -4.74 -7.87
N VAL A 496 -10.38 -3.93 -7.41
CA VAL A 496 -9.90 -2.75 -8.13
C VAL A 496 -8.70 -3.16 -8.95
N CYS A 497 -8.79 -2.99 -10.27
CA CYS A 497 -7.63 -3.10 -11.13
C CYS A 497 -6.75 -1.85 -10.98
N ALA A 498 -5.46 -2.03 -10.71
CA ALA A 498 -4.47 -0.94 -10.58
C ALA A 498 -3.41 -0.97 -11.68
N ILE A 499 -3.65 -1.70 -12.77
CA ILE A 499 -2.65 -1.94 -13.82
C ILE A 499 -2.20 -0.67 -14.55
N ASP A 500 -3.00 0.39 -14.55
CA ASP A 500 -2.71 1.66 -15.21
C ASP A 500 -2.18 2.74 -14.24
N LEU A 501 -1.98 2.38 -12.96
CA LEU A 501 -1.61 3.30 -11.90
C LEU A 501 -0.14 3.12 -11.51
N GLY A 502 0.59 4.23 -11.39
CA GLY A 502 2.01 4.25 -11.05
C GLY A 502 2.94 3.96 -12.22
N GLU A 503 4.24 3.92 -11.90
CA GLU A 503 5.30 3.53 -12.81
C GLU A 503 5.75 2.08 -12.53
N ASP A 504 6.21 1.37 -13.56
CA ASP A 504 6.73 0.00 -13.44
C ASP A 504 8.07 -0.09 -12.68
N ASN A 505 8.69 1.07 -12.40
CA ASN A 505 9.92 1.22 -11.64
C ASN A 505 9.69 1.62 -10.16
N ASP A 506 8.46 1.54 -9.68
CA ASP A 506 8.11 1.84 -8.28
C ASP A 506 7.20 0.77 -7.70
N LEU A 507 7.66 0.12 -6.63
CA LEU A 507 6.85 -0.85 -5.88
C LEU A 507 5.64 -0.17 -5.20
N HIS A 508 5.74 1.15 -4.98
CA HIS A 508 4.74 1.93 -4.26
C HIS A 508 4.19 3.09 -5.11
N PRO A 509 3.33 2.81 -6.11
CA PRO A 509 2.68 3.82 -6.94
C PRO A 509 2.12 5.00 -6.13
N LEU A 510 2.40 6.23 -6.58
CA LEU A 510 1.92 7.46 -5.93
C LEU A 510 0.45 7.80 -6.26
N ASN A 511 -0.15 7.15 -7.26
CA ASN A 511 -1.55 7.29 -7.69
C ASN A 511 -2.56 6.69 -6.68
N LYS A 512 -2.45 7.04 -5.39
CA LYS A 512 -3.30 6.52 -4.32
C LYS A 512 -4.71 7.09 -4.34
N LYS A 513 -4.89 8.28 -4.93
CA LYS A 513 -6.21 8.87 -5.12
C LYS A 513 -7.08 7.96 -5.99
N GLU A 514 -6.59 7.58 -7.16
CA GLU A 514 -7.32 6.73 -8.08
C GLU A 514 -7.60 5.34 -7.50
N VAL A 515 -6.69 4.77 -6.71
CA VAL A 515 -6.95 3.51 -5.99
C VAL A 515 -8.11 3.67 -4.99
N GLY A 516 -8.05 4.70 -4.13
CA GLY A 516 -9.06 4.95 -3.10
C GLY A 516 -10.44 5.23 -3.71
N GLU A 517 -10.49 6.05 -4.76
CA GLU A 517 -11.73 6.35 -5.49
C GLU A 517 -12.33 5.12 -6.17
N ARG A 518 -11.51 4.24 -6.76
CA ARG A 518 -11.99 2.99 -7.37
C ARG A 518 -12.57 2.03 -6.32
N LEU A 519 -11.95 1.94 -5.13
CA LEU A 519 -12.53 1.19 -4.01
C LEU A 519 -13.86 1.81 -3.55
N ALA A 520 -13.94 3.14 -3.49
CA ALA A 520 -15.15 3.84 -3.07
C ALA A 520 -16.29 3.68 -4.08
N ARG A 521 -15.99 3.63 -5.39
CA ARG A 521 -16.98 3.33 -6.45
C ARG A 521 -17.68 1.99 -6.24
N LEU A 522 -16.94 0.96 -5.81
CA LEU A 522 -17.53 -0.34 -5.46
C LEU A 522 -18.57 -0.19 -4.34
N VAL A 523 -18.26 0.62 -3.31
CA VAL A 523 -19.18 0.91 -2.21
C VAL A 523 -20.41 1.69 -2.70
N CYS A 524 -20.19 2.80 -3.41
CA CYS A 524 -21.26 3.62 -3.95
C CYS A 524 -22.24 2.80 -4.81
N ALA A 525 -21.71 1.98 -5.71
CA ALA A 525 -22.54 1.19 -6.62
C ALA A 525 -23.23 0.01 -5.94
N LYS A 526 -22.48 -0.83 -5.20
CA LYS A 526 -22.99 -2.10 -4.68
C LYS A 526 -23.67 -1.98 -3.31
N GLN A 527 -23.32 -1.00 -2.49
CA GLN A 527 -23.90 -0.82 -1.15
C GLN A 527 -24.87 0.34 -1.08
N TYR A 528 -24.52 1.49 -1.67
CA TYR A 528 -25.41 2.66 -1.64
C TYR A 528 -26.41 2.68 -2.81
N GLY A 529 -26.31 1.74 -3.76
CA GLY A 529 -27.23 1.64 -4.89
C GLY A 529 -27.13 2.83 -5.86
N MET A 530 -26.01 3.55 -5.86
CA MET A 530 -25.79 4.69 -6.75
C MET A 530 -25.52 4.19 -8.17
N ASN A 531 -26.06 4.90 -9.17
CA ASN A 531 -25.75 4.63 -10.58
C ASN A 531 -24.34 5.14 -10.91
N MET A 532 -23.33 4.32 -10.59
CA MET A 532 -21.93 4.66 -10.72
C MET A 532 -21.17 3.48 -11.31
N GLU A 533 -20.45 3.72 -12.41
CA GLU A 533 -19.58 2.70 -12.99
C GLU A 533 -18.39 2.45 -12.05
N TYR A 534 -18.13 1.16 -11.77
CA TYR A 534 -17.23 0.71 -10.71
C TYR A 534 -16.23 -0.35 -11.15
N SER A 535 -16.41 -0.92 -12.35
CA SER A 535 -15.46 -1.88 -12.93
C SER A 535 -15.02 -1.38 -14.29
N GLY A 536 -13.80 -1.75 -14.70
CA GLY A 536 -13.43 -1.70 -16.12
C GLY A 536 -14.07 -2.87 -16.88
N PRO A 537 -13.77 -2.99 -18.20
CA PRO A 537 -14.30 -4.08 -19.01
C PRO A 537 -14.04 -5.45 -18.37
N THR A 538 -15.09 -6.27 -18.26
CA THR A 538 -15.05 -7.64 -17.74
C THR A 538 -15.30 -8.64 -18.86
N ILE A 539 -14.79 -9.87 -18.75
CA ILE A 539 -15.16 -10.94 -19.70
C ILE A 539 -16.48 -11.55 -19.26
N GLU A 540 -17.53 -11.40 -20.06
CA GLU A 540 -18.83 -12.06 -19.82
C GLU A 540 -18.92 -13.40 -20.54
N GLN A 541 -18.35 -13.47 -21.75
CA GLN A 541 -18.42 -14.67 -22.59
C GLN A 541 -17.21 -14.77 -23.51
N ILE A 542 -16.76 -16.01 -23.75
CA ILE A 542 -15.79 -16.36 -24.78
C ILE A 542 -16.44 -17.40 -25.70
N ASP A 543 -16.59 -17.07 -26.98
CA ASP A 543 -17.10 -17.98 -28.01
C ASP A 543 -15.98 -18.38 -28.97
N VAL A 544 -15.97 -19.65 -29.39
CA VAL A 544 -15.05 -20.16 -30.42
C VAL A 544 -15.85 -20.60 -31.64
N VAL A 545 -15.62 -19.92 -32.76
CA VAL A 545 -16.31 -20.17 -34.02
C VAL A 545 -15.30 -20.67 -35.06
N SER A 546 -15.37 -21.96 -35.40
CA SER A 546 -14.55 -22.53 -36.47
C SER A 546 -15.26 -22.47 -37.82
N LYS A 547 -14.61 -21.88 -38.83
CA LYS A 547 -15.02 -21.91 -40.24
C LYS A 547 -13.87 -22.45 -41.09
N GLU A 548 -14.05 -23.65 -41.64
CA GLU A 548 -13.04 -24.35 -42.44
C GLU A 548 -11.69 -24.49 -41.68
N LYS A 549 -10.63 -23.81 -42.14
CA LYS A 549 -9.28 -23.80 -41.54
C LYS A 549 -9.02 -22.60 -40.62
N GLN A 550 -10.00 -21.73 -40.41
CA GLN A 550 -9.89 -20.56 -39.54
C GLN A 550 -10.75 -20.76 -38.29
N THR A 551 -10.18 -20.46 -37.13
CA THR A 551 -10.94 -20.41 -35.88
C THR A 551 -10.93 -18.98 -35.36
N GLU A 552 -12.10 -18.44 -35.09
CA GLU A 552 -12.28 -17.12 -34.50
C GLU A 552 -12.63 -17.26 -33.02
N ILE A 553 -11.95 -16.50 -32.16
CA ILE A 553 -12.26 -16.38 -30.74
C ILE A 553 -12.92 -15.01 -30.55
N ILE A 554 -14.13 -15.00 -29.99
CA ILE A 554 -14.91 -13.78 -29.77
C ILE A 554 -15.08 -13.60 -28.26
N ILE A 555 -14.54 -12.51 -27.73
CA ILE A 555 -14.70 -12.12 -26.33
C ILE A 555 -15.79 -11.05 -26.27
N THR A 556 -16.86 -11.30 -25.52
CA THR A 556 -17.88 -10.30 -25.23
C THR A 556 -17.62 -9.72 -23.85
N CYS A 557 -17.52 -8.39 -23.78
CA CYS A 557 -17.18 -7.69 -22.55
C CYS A 557 -18.38 -7.02 -21.87
N GLY A 558 -18.42 -7.05 -20.54
CA GLY A 558 -19.33 -6.31 -19.68
C GLY A 558 -18.68 -5.01 -19.19
N HIS A 559 -19.45 -4.17 -18.47
CA HIS A 559 -18.98 -2.88 -17.94
C HIS A 559 -18.39 -1.92 -19.00
N VAL A 560 -18.83 -2.09 -20.25
CA VAL A 560 -18.39 -1.30 -21.41
C VAL A 560 -19.45 -1.37 -22.51
N SER A 561 -19.66 -0.26 -23.22
CA SER A 561 -20.39 -0.26 -24.50
C SER A 561 -19.44 -0.08 -25.69
N LYS A 562 -18.26 0.51 -25.44
CA LYS A 562 -17.19 0.72 -26.39
C LYS A 562 -15.82 0.63 -25.73
N LEU A 563 -15.01 -0.31 -26.19
CA LEU A 563 -13.62 -0.49 -25.75
C LEU A 563 -12.72 0.64 -26.26
N LEU A 564 -11.95 1.23 -25.34
CA LEU A 564 -11.06 2.36 -25.59
C LEU A 564 -9.61 2.02 -25.25
N ILE A 565 -8.67 2.76 -25.82
CA ILE A 565 -7.27 2.81 -25.38
C ILE A 565 -6.91 4.23 -24.97
N LYS A 566 -5.98 4.35 -24.02
CA LYS A 566 -5.41 5.64 -23.62
C LYS A 566 -4.26 6.00 -24.56
N ASP A 567 -4.41 7.10 -25.29
CA ASP A 567 -3.36 7.62 -26.15
C ASP A 567 -2.18 8.13 -25.31
N ARG A 568 -0.97 7.62 -25.57
CA ARG A 568 0.22 7.91 -24.75
C ARG A 568 0.67 9.37 -24.82
N ILE A 569 0.34 10.10 -25.89
CA ILE A 569 0.77 11.49 -26.10
C ILE A 569 -0.25 12.46 -25.50
N SER A 570 -1.51 12.31 -25.86
CA SER A 570 -2.59 13.21 -25.44
C SER A 570 -3.19 12.84 -24.09
N GLY A 571 -2.94 11.62 -23.60
CA GLY A 571 -3.55 11.08 -22.38
C GLY A 571 -5.05 10.79 -22.50
N LYS A 572 -5.66 11.02 -23.68
CA LYS A 572 -7.11 10.87 -23.90
C LYS A 572 -7.46 9.45 -24.31
N HIS A 573 -8.62 8.99 -23.85
CA HIS A 573 -9.18 7.73 -24.31
C HIS A 573 -9.76 7.89 -25.71
N ARG A 574 -9.48 6.92 -26.59
CA ARG A 574 -10.01 6.86 -27.95
C ARG A 574 -10.42 5.44 -28.32
N PRO A 575 -11.36 5.27 -29.26
CA PRO A 575 -11.68 3.97 -29.83
C PRO A 575 -10.43 3.28 -30.38
N VAL A 576 -10.40 1.97 -30.24
CA VAL A 576 -9.40 1.10 -30.85
C VAL A 576 -10.08 0.15 -31.82
N GLU A 577 -9.42 -0.10 -32.96
CA GLU A 577 -9.87 -1.06 -33.97
C GLU A 577 -8.95 -2.29 -33.98
N ASP A 578 -7.65 -2.12 -33.73
CA ASP A 578 -6.65 -3.18 -33.73
C ASP A 578 -5.73 -3.12 -32.49
N LEU A 579 -5.38 -4.29 -31.94
CA LEU A 579 -4.48 -4.49 -30.80
C LEU A 579 -3.56 -5.70 -31.02
N ILE A 580 -2.40 -5.74 -30.35
CA ILE A 580 -1.43 -6.85 -30.41
C ILE A 580 -1.02 -7.33 -29.01
N ASP A 581 -1.93 -7.20 -28.05
CA ASP A 581 -1.71 -7.45 -26.62
C ASP A 581 -2.29 -8.78 -26.11
N PHE A 582 -2.89 -9.54 -27.03
CA PHE A 582 -3.47 -10.85 -26.76
C PHE A 582 -2.51 -11.96 -27.18
N GLN A 583 -2.47 -13.02 -26.39
CA GLN A 583 -1.73 -14.22 -26.70
C GLN A 583 -2.65 -15.43 -26.64
N VAL A 584 -2.55 -16.32 -27.62
CA VAL A 584 -3.35 -17.55 -27.71
C VAL A 584 -2.41 -18.75 -27.81
N ALA A 585 -2.78 -19.86 -27.17
CA ALA A 585 -2.08 -21.13 -27.27
C ALA A 585 -3.05 -22.29 -27.50
N GLY A 586 -2.57 -23.35 -28.17
CA GLY A 586 -3.25 -24.65 -28.25
C GLY A 586 -2.91 -25.55 -27.05
N ASP A 587 -3.09 -26.87 -27.20
CA ASP A 587 -2.89 -27.85 -26.12
C ASP A 587 -1.45 -27.87 -25.55
N GLU A 588 -0.45 -27.50 -26.35
CA GLU A 588 0.97 -27.46 -25.94
C GLU A 588 1.34 -26.22 -25.09
N ALA A 589 0.38 -25.32 -24.83
CA ALA A 589 0.58 -24.07 -24.07
C ALA A 589 1.73 -23.16 -24.59
N VAL A 590 2.09 -23.30 -25.87
CA VAL A 590 3.01 -22.38 -26.56
C VAL A 590 2.22 -21.15 -27.02
N TYR A 591 2.40 -20.04 -26.32
CA TYR A 591 1.69 -18.78 -26.54
C TYR A 591 2.24 -18.02 -27.75
N GLU A 592 1.33 -17.56 -28.61
CA GLU A 592 1.64 -16.66 -29.73
C GLU A 592 0.83 -15.38 -29.62
N THR A 593 1.47 -14.25 -29.90
CA THR A 593 0.77 -12.97 -30.01
C THR A 593 -0.14 -12.97 -31.22
N VAL A 594 -1.41 -12.62 -31.02
CA VAL A 594 -2.43 -12.53 -32.06
C VAL A 594 -2.90 -11.09 -32.20
N GLN A 595 -3.16 -10.68 -33.45
CA GLN A 595 -3.83 -9.40 -33.69
C GLN A 595 -5.31 -9.53 -33.31
N ALA A 596 -5.77 -8.59 -32.50
CA ALA A 596 -7.15 -8.49 -32.07
C ALA A 596 -7.85 -7.35 -32.78
N LYS A 597 -9.06 -7.61 -33.29
CA LYS A 597 -9.96 -6.56 -33.79
C LYS A 597 -10.99 -6.22 -32.73
N VAL A 598 -11.30 -4.94 -32.56
CA VAL A 598 -12.23 -4.45 -31.54
C VAL A 598 -13.42 -3.77 -32.22
N ALA A 599 -14.63 -4.16 -31.83
CA ALA A 599 -15.85 -3.52 -32.30
C ALA A 599 -16.90 -3.48 -31.18
N GLY A 600 -17.21 -2.27 -30.69
CA GLY A 600 -18.12 -2.08 -29.56
C GLY A 600 -17.56 -2.68 -28.27
N ASP A 601 -18.31 -3.61 -27.69
CA ASP A 601 -18.02 -4.40 -26.50
C ASP A 601 -17.32 -5.73 -26.81
N ARG A 602 -16.97 -5.99 -28.09
CA ARG A 602 -16.41 -7.28 -28.53
C ARG A 602 -14.99 -7.18 -29.05
N ILE A 603 -14.24 -8.24 -28.78
CA ILE A 603 -12.86 -8.45 -29.23
C ILE A 603 -12.82 -9.74 -30.05
N TYR A 604 -12.23 -9.67 -31.24
CA TYR A 604 -12.16 -10.76 -32.21
C TYR A 604 -10.70 -11.13 -32.43
N LEU A 605 -10.34 -12.38 -32.18
CA LEU A 605 -9.00 -12.93 -32.39
C LEU A 605 -9.07 -14.02 -33.46
N GLN A 606 -8.10 -14.03 -34.37
CA GLN A 606 -7.98 -15.09 -35.37
C GLN A 606 -6.94 -16.12 -34.95
N TRP A 607 -7.31 -17.39 -35.01
CA TRP A 607 -6.44 -18.55 -34.81
C TRP A 607 -6.25 -19.27 -36.14
N GLU A 608 -5.06 -19.12 -36.72
CA GLU A 608 -4.70 -19.63 -38.05
C GLU A 608 -3.86 -20.92 -38.00
N ARG A 609 -3.78 -21.58 -36.83
CA ARG A 609 -3.04 -22.83 -36.63
C ARG A 609 -3.93 -24.07 -36.68
N GLU A 610 -3.31 -25.21 -36.99
CA GLU A 610 -3.94 -26.51 -36.78
C GLU A 610 -4.18 -26.77 -35.29
N GLY A 611 -5.31 -27.40 -34.97
CA GLY A 611 -5.74 -27.64 -33.58
C GLY A 611 -6.66 -26.55 -33.03
N ARG A 612 -7.17 -26.78 -31.82
CA ARG A 612 -8.10 -25.86 -31.15
C ARG A 612 -7.33 -24.88 -30.24
N PRO A 613 -7.74 -23.61 -30.16
CA PRO A 613 -7.22 -22.72 -29.14
C PRO A 613 -7.70 -23.18 -27.76
N ARG A 614 -6.79 -23.23 -26.78
CA ARG A 614 -7.03 -23.73 -25.43
C ARG A 614 -6.76 -22.71 -24.35
N HIS A 615 -5.88 -21.75 -24.63
CA HIS A 615 -5.50 -20.74 -23.65
C HIS A 615 -5.51 -19.37 -24.30
N LEU A 616 -5.95 -18.39 -23.53
CA LEU A 616 -6.00 -17.00 -23.90
C LEU A 616 -5.40 -16.16 -22.78
N ARG A 617 -4.54 -15.21 -23.13
CA ARG A 617 -3.96 -14.24 -22.20
C ARG A 617 -4.04 -12.83 -22.77
N TYR A 618 -4.16 -11.85 -21.88
CA TYR A 618 -4.14 -10.42 -22.19
C TYR A 618 -3.29 -9.71 -21.14
N CYS A 619 -2.25 -8.99 -21.59
CA CYS A 619 -1.33 -8.24 -20.72
C CYS A 619 -0.79 -9.03 -19.51
N HIS A 620 -0.61 -10.34 -19.66
CA HIS A 620 -0.13 -11.26 -18.62
C HIS A 620 1.41 -11.16 -18.47
N SER A 621 1.88 -10.06 -17.90
CA SER A 621 3.30 -9.76 -17.64
C SER A 621 3.46 -8.81 -16.45
N ASN A 622 4.60 -8.86 -15.74
CA ASN A 622 4.99 -7.97 -14.64
C ASN A 622 4.49 -6.52 -14.77
N ALA A 623 4.79 -5.90 -15.91
CA ALA A 623 4.19 -4.67 -16.37
C ALA A 623 3.63 -4.84 -17.78
N ALA A 624 2.48 -4.24 -18.08
CA ALA A 624 1.87 -4.28 -19.40
C ALA A 624 2.73 -3.51 -20.42
N LYS A 625 3.22 -4.18 -21.48
CA LYS A 625 4.10 -3.56 -22.49
C LYS A 625 3.33 -2.83 -23.60
N GLY A 626 2.17 -3.33 -24.03
CA GLY A 626 1.37 -2.67 -25.07
C GLY A 626 0.17 -1.90 -24.53
N ALA A 627 -0.98 -1.96 -25.20
CA ALA A 627 -2.11 -1.06 -24.95
C ALA A 627 -3.10 -1.66 -23.95
N LEU A 628 -3.43 -0.87 -22.93
CA LEU A 628 -4.50 -1.19 -22.00
C LEU A 628 -5.86 -0.79 -22.59
N LEU A 629 -6.82 -1.69 -22.44
CA LEU A 629 -8.24 -1.50 -22.72
C LEU A 629 -8.94 -0.82 -21.54
N TYR A 630 -9.83 0.12 -21.84
CA TYR A 630 -10.62 0.89 -20.89
C TYR A 630 -12.09 0.93 -21.33
N ASN A 631 -12.97 1.18 -20.37
CA ASN A 631 -14.34 1.62 -20.67
C ASN A 631 -14.44 3.15 -20.77
N GLU A 632 -15.66 3.65 -20.94
CA GLU A 632 -15.97 5.06 -21.23
C GLU A 632 -15.68 6.00 -20.05
N VAL A 633 -15.67 5.47 -18.82
CA VAL A 633 -15.31 6.22 -17.62
C VAL A 633 -13.81 6.14 -17.29
N GLY A 634 -13.03 5.44 -18.12
CA GLY A 634 -11.57 5.33 -17.98
C GLY A 634 -11.10 4.31 -16.95
N LEU A 635 -11.91 3.28 -16.64
CA LEU A 635 -11.49 2.15 -15.80
C LEU A 635 -10.87 1.05 -16.68
N PRO A 636 -9.68 0.52 -16.32
CA PRO A 636 -8.98 -0.46 -17.16
C PRO A 636 -9.56 -1.88 -17.04
N MET A 637 -9.46 -2.63 -18.13
CA MET A 637 -9.65 -4.08 -18.12
C MET A 637 -8.49 -4.74 -17.37
N ALA A 638 -8.81 -5.61 -16.42
CA ALA A 638 -7.80 -6.37 -15.69
C ALA A 638 -7.06 -7.34 -16.63
N PRO A 639 -5.73 -7.47 -16.52
CA PRO A 639 -4.99 -8.54 -17.17
C PRO A 639 -5.47 -9.92 -16.71
N PHE A 640 -5.43 -10.89 -17.61
CA PHE A 640 -5.96 -12.22 -17.32
C PHE A 640 -5.22 -13.32 -18.10
N ALA A 641 -5.30 -14.54 -17.57
CA ALA A 641 -5.22 -15.77 -18.35
C ALA A 641 -6.50 -16.59 -18.15
N ARG A 642 -6.91 -17.27 -19.23
CA ARG A 642 -8.09 -18.14 -19.25
C ARG A 642 -7.81 -19.39 -20.07
N SER A 643 -8.41 -20.48 -19.61
CA SER A 643 -8.65 -21.64 -20.46
C SER A 643 -9.88 -21.40 -21.32
N ILE A 644 -9.86 -21.96 -22.52
CA ILE A 644 -10.97 -21.95 -23.48
C ILE A 644 -11.47 -23.40 -23.57
N ASP A 645 -12.77 -23.57 -23.34
CA ASP A 645 -13.42 -24.89 -23.29
C ASP A 645 -13.67 -25.50 -24.68
#